data_AF-A0A7S2WEF2-F1
#
_entry.id   AF-A0A7S2WEF2-F1
#
_cell.length_a   1.000
_cell.length_b   1.000
_cell.length_c   1.000
_cell.angle_alpha   90.00
_cell.angle_beta   90.00
_cell.angle_gamma   90.00
#
_symmetry.space_group_name_H-M   'P 1'
#
loop_
_entity.id
_entity.type
_entity.pdbx_description
1 polymer ?
#
loop_
_entity_poly.entity_id
_entity_poly.type
_entity_poly.pdbx_seq_one_letter_code
_entity_poly.pdbx_strand_id
1 'polypeptide(L)'
;VCLPGCTGEGVVLDAVTDEEDCSQMVLKWKPTEEDIRFVSKYVVERKDFGGEGKWIESGGLSRSEGRPYEIQVIESRADEGEMISAGAFRLSFHFKGKHDFDTETKTRTDWIDFAASAENVKSHLEALEEIGSVDVTRSGPDEQGGYHWTVVFPDPNSEIDMASEESLIGKDLPMLQVTTSTLNAKFQGEIRKTVTVTELRAGSNNGYLCSTSIDKTVASDAMCQLSIGNLIPNRGYLFRVRGFCDGARRWGSYSKVTPLAFTCKADVEQALLSNAVVTELGHESFKVSFNNIGHGEVQMRVDSGSEWRSLTPLGPPDDAGQRTFFASNLSPSTLYHLQARPPDGLYRGITKSIQTSPVPRKSSRLTIGGVGEEHINATWTVLNALVTEYQLEMRELKSGRYSTEQNDGNARQWRPAKVNDPEVMKMKRSIAEVQVISTRADPGSARIDAGTFQLGFHKNLGEARATRLRFDATADQVRDAIESLFPHPKKLNRVFRSGPTREGGYSWTVHFDPFHHPGDVPPIVVVSETLSTFSTARWTGPGSMLIVSTKRDGIQGKHFIVGEKISISLEDLHPYSWYSFRLREYHYDPIKKQYAAMDWSSPTEPTRTFANEQANALKSQSKVDNFEASLNHVMLMDGSGNTPPNMRDVFYLPGVGGGGQSGGLDGQPGLVIIEPLSSTSPVVARHLGHTVFHYTGDIATYVVPNDFRIDKLEIRAWGAGGGAIAGDAQVNNGGAGAYARTLIRVNHSVKETLYVRVGGGGLAKGTGGYNGGGDGGVGSTRGGAGGGGASSVHSNADDRL
;
A
#
# COMPACT_ATOMS: atom_id res chain seq x y z
N VAL A 1 -24.19 -42.62 53.04
CA VAL A 1 -25.30 -41.76 52.63
C VAL A 1 -24.89 -41.08 51.34
N CYS A 2 -25.58 -41.33 50.23
CA CYS A 2 -25.29 -40.69 48.94
C CYS A 2 -25.38 -39.17 49.14
N LEU A 3 -24.27 -38.46 48.91
CA LEU A 3 -24.25 -36.99 48.99
C LEU A 3 -25.22 -36.43 47.94
N PRO A 4 -26.15 -35.52 48.30
CA PRO A 4 -27.04 -34.91 47.32
C PRO A 4 -26.25 -34.00 46.37
N GLY A 5 -26.58 -34.11 45.08
CA GLY A 5 -27.19 -32.96 44.43
C GLY A 5 -26.33 -31.97 43.64
N CYS A 6 -25.01 -31.79 43.86
CA CYS A 6 -24.25 -30.75 43.14
C CYS A 6 -24.46 -30.82 41.60
N THR A 7 -25.25 -29.87 41.07
CA THR A 7 -25.63 -29.81 39.66
C THR A 7 -24.59 -29.02 38.86
N GLY A 8 -23.93 -28.05 39.50
CA GLY A 8 -23.07 -27.07 38.86
C GLY A 8 -23.84 -26.09 37.96
N GLU A 9 -25.18 -26.12 38.01
CA GLU A 9 -26.07 -25.27 37.21
C GLU A 9 -26.26 -23.92 37.90
N GLY A 10 -25.26 -23.05 37.78
CA GLY A 10 -25.49 -21.63 38.04
C GLY A 10 -26.54 -21.10 37.04
N VAL A 11 -27.59 -20.45 37.53
CA VAL A 11 -28.52 -19.73 36.65
C VAL A 11 -27.82 -18.46 36.22
N VAL A 12 -27.33 -18.43 34.98
CA VAL A 12 -26.76 -17.21 34.41
C VAL A 12 -27.89 -16.21 34.23
N LEU A 13 -27.79 -15.10 34.96
CA LEU A 13 -28.85 -14.10 35.02
C LEU A 13 -28.68 -13.06 33.93
N ASP A 14 -27.44 -12.61 33.71
CA ASP A 14 -27.17 -11.54 32.76
C ASP A 14 -25.69 -11.52 32.33
N ALA A 15 -25.44 -11.04 31.12
CA ALA A 15 -24.13 -10.72 30.60
C ALA A 15 -24.15 -9.25 30.20
N VAL A 16 -23.70 -8.39 31.11
CA VAL A 16 -23.78 -6.94 30.93
C VAL A 16 -22.42 -6.45 30.46
N THR A 17 -22.46 -5.65 29.41
CA THR A 17 -21.27 -5.02 28.87
C THR A 17 -20.72 -3.98 29.83
N ASP A 18 -19.39 -3.91 29.94
CA ASP A 18 -18.74 -2.82 30.64
C ASP A 18 -18.85 -1.56 29.77
N GLU A 19 -19.54 -0.52 30.25
CA GLU A 19 -19.76 0.72 29.48
C GLU A 19 -18.46 1.52 29.28
N GLU A 20 -17.43 1.29 30.10
CA GLU A 20 -16.14 1.98 30.03
C GLU A 20 -15.09 1.22 29.20
N ASP A 21 -15.16 -0.12 29.14
CA ASP A 21 -14.25 -0.96 28.34
C ASP A 21 -15.01 -1.93 27.42
N CYS A 22 -15.15 -1.54 26.15
CA CYS A 22 -15.86 -2.34 25.15
C CYS A 22 -15.15 -3.62 24.70
N SER A 23 -13.97 -3.92 25.25
CA SER A 23 -13.32 -5.22 25.12
C SER A 23 -13.63 -6.17 26.28
N GLN A 24 -14.48 -5.74 27.22
CA GLN A 24 -14.87 -6.50 28.39
C GLN A 24 -16.39 -6.65 28.53
N MET A 25 -16.80 -7.76 29.13
CA MET A 25 -18.17 -7.98 29.58
C MET A 25 -18.16 -8.58 30.98
N VAL A 26 -19.09 -8.14 31.81
CA VAL A 26 -19.29 -8.63 33.16
C VAL A 26 -20.40 -9.68 33.14
N LEU A 27 -20.01 -10.94 33.38
CA LEU A 27 -20.97 -12.04 33.51
C LEU A 27 -21.42 -12.17 34.96
N LYS A 28 -22.75 -12.23 35.18
CA LYS A 28 -23.36 -12.41 36.50
C LYS A 28 -24.24 -13.66 36.52
N TRP A 29 -24.04 -14.51 37.54
CA TRP A 29 -24.89 -15.69 37.75
C TRP A 29 -25.21 -15.92 39.21
N LYS A 30 -26.38 -16.50 39.46
CA LYS A 30 -26.79 -16.96 40.79
C LYS A 30 -26.44 -18.45 40.92
N PRO A 31 -25.55 -18.83 41.85
CA PRO A 31 -25.32 -20.23 42.19
C PRO A 31 -26.52 -20.79 42.96
N THR A 32 -26.73 -22.09 42.89
CA THR A 32 -27.74 -22.76 43.74
C THR A 32 -27.26 -22.88 45.19
N GLU A 33 -28.16 -23.10 46.15
CA GLU A 33 -27.79 -23.32 47.56
C GLU A 33 -26.87 -24.54 47.77
N GLU A 34 -26.96 -25.53 46.88
CA GLU A 34 -26.05 -26.67 46.87
C GLU A 34 -24.69 -26.31 46.26
N ASP A 35 -24.68 -25.51 45.20
CA ASP A 35 -23.43 -25.07 44.57
C ASP A 35 -22.59 -24.20 45.50
N ILE A 36 -23.21 -23.33 46.30
CA ILE A 36 -22.53 -22.51 47.33
C ILE A 36 -21.76 -23.40 48.32
N ARG A 37 -22.29 -24.57 48.64
CA ARG A 37 -21.69 -25.50 49.60
C ARG A 37 -20.62 -26.41 48.98
N PHE A 38 -20.80 -26.85 47.74
CA PHE A 38 -20.02 -27.95 47.17
C PHE A 38 -19.14 -27.59 45.97
N VAL A 39 -19.35 -26.45 45.31
CA VAL A 39 -18.53 -26.00 44.18
C VAL A 39 -17.27 -25.29 44.69
N SER A 40 -16.12 -25.63 44.10
CA SER A 40 -14.81 -25.07 44.46
C SER A 40 -14.18 -24.21 43.35
N LYS A 41 -14.67 -24.36 42.13
CA LYS A 41 -14.24 -23.60 40.96
C LYS A 41 -15.38 -23.48 39.94
N TYR A 42 -15.51 -22.32 39.31
CA TYR A 42 -16.32 -22.12 38.11
C TYR A 42 -15.44 -21.92 36.88
N VAL A 43 -15.92 -22.42 35.74
CA VAL A 43 -15.35 -22.14 34.42
C VAL A 43 -16.44 -21.56 33.52
N VAL A 44 -16.06 -20.53 32.76
CA VAL A 44 -16.90 -19.83 31.81
C VAL A 44 -16.39 -20.08 30.40
N GLU A 45 -17.30 -20.47 29.52
CA GLU A 45 -17.03 -20.56 28.10
C GLU A 45 -17.84 -19.52 27.34
N ARG A 46 -17.20 -18.93 26.32
CA ARG A 46 -17.84 -18.06 25.35
C ARG A 46 -17.96 -18.74 24.00
N LYS A 47 -18.93 -18.28 23.23
CA LYS A 47 -19.07 -18.61 21.82
C LYS A 47 -19.46 -17.37 21.03
N ASP A 48 -18.75 -17.14 19.94
CA ASP A 48 -19.02 -16.04 19.03
C ASP A 48 -20.28 -16.33 18.24
N PHE A 49 -21.20 -15.36 18.23
CA PHE A 49 -22.41 -15.48 17.43
C PHE A 49 -22.04 -15.43 15.94
N GLY A 50 -22.41 -16.45 15.17
CA GLY A 50 -22.11 -16.53 13.73
C GLY A 50 -20.67 -16.96 13.31
N GLY A 51 -19.79 -17.32 14.25
CA GLY A 51 -18.49 -17.95 13.97
C GLY A 51 -18.59 -19.49 13.85
N GLU A 52 -17.49 -20.17 13.53
CA GLU A 52 -17.38 -21.64 13.41
C GLU A 52 -17.61 -22.39 14.73
N GLY A 53 -18.81 -22.32 15.31
CA GLY A 53 -19.40 -23.34 16.18
C GLY A 53 -18.77 -23.67 17.55
N LYS A 54 -17.51 -23.32 17.82
CA LYS A 54 -16.72 -23.85 18.94
C LYS A 54 -16.83 -22.99 20.21
N TRP A 55 -17.00 -23.65 21.35
CA TRP A 55 -16.94 -23.01 22.67
C TRP A 55 -15.48 -22.83 23.10
N ILE A 56 -15.16 -21.66 23.66
CA ILE A 56 -13.81 -21.28 24.08
C ILE A 56 -13.84 -20.89 25.55
N GLU A 57 -13.03 -21.55 26.38
CA GLU A 57 -12.85 -21.17 27.78
C GLU A 57 -12.29 -19.75 27.87
N SER A 58 -13.00 -18.87 28.58
CA SER A 58 -12.73 -17.42 28.59
C SER A 58 -12.51 -16.86 29.99
N GLY A 59 -12.48 -17.73 31.00
CA GLY A 59 -12.18 -17.38 32.38
C GLY A 59 -12.79 -18.34 33.38
N GLY A 60 -12.52 -18.10 34.66
CA GLY A 60 -13.08 -18.88 35.75
C GLY A 60 -12.88 -18.21 37.10
N LEU A 61 -13.76 -18.53 38.05
CA LEU A 61 -13.61 -18.14 39.44
C LEU A 61 -13.07 -19.32 40.22
N SER A 62 -12.06 -19.07 41.04
CA SER A 62 -11.53 -20.03 42.03
C SER A 62 -11.57 -19.34 43.39
N ARG A 63 -11.65 -20.11 44.48
CA ARG A 63 -11.82 -19.56 45.84
C ARG A 63 -10.79 -18.46 46.13
N SER A 64 -11.27 -17.29 46.55
CA SER A 64 -10.45 -16.16 47.02
C SER A 64 -10.14 -16.30 48.52
N GLU A 65 -9.06 -15.73 49.05
CA GLU A 65 -8.52 -16.00 50.41
C GLU A 65 -9.39 -15.56 51.63
N GLY A 66 -10.68 -15.24 51.46
CA GLY A 66 -11.54 -14.78 52.56
C GLY A 66 -12.16 -15.91 53.39
N ARG A 67 -11.93 -15.94 54.71
CA ARG A 67 -12.52 -16.93 55.65
C ARG A 67 -13.94 -16.51 56.07
N PRO A 68 -15.03 -17.16 55.60
CA PRO A 68 -16.39 -16.83 56.01
C PRO A 68 -16.64 -16.88 57.51
N TYR A 69 -17.36 -15.86 58.01
CA TYR A 69 -17.91 -15.84 59.37
C TYR A 69 -19.12 -16.78 59.50
N GLU A 70 -19.25 -17.38 60.68
CA GLU A 70 -20.46 -18.08 61.14
C GLU A 70 -21.64 -17.12 61.23
N ILE A 71 -22.82 -17.55 60.77
CA ILE A 71 -24.08 -16.82 60.91
C ILE A 71 -25.19 -17.74 61.40
N GLN A 72 -25.84 -17.35 62.49
CA GLN A 72 -26.99 -18.04 63.06
C GLN A 72 -28.18 -17.09 63.16
N VAL A 73 -29.39 -17.62 63.04
CA VAL A 73 -30.64 -16.84 63.08
C VAL A 73 -31.48 -17.33 64.25
N ILE A 74 -31.87 -16.40 65.11
CA ILE A 74 -32.84 -16.61 66.18
C ILE A 74 -34.19 -16.13 65.68
N GLU A 75 -35.21 -16.98 65.74
CA GLU A 75 -36.56 -16.68 65.31
C GLU A 75 -37.52 -16.91 66.47
N SER A 76 -38.38 -15.93 66.76
CA SER A 76 -39.57 -16.13 67.59
C SER A 76 -40.80 -16.29 66.70
N ARG A 77 -41.62 -17.31 66.95
CA ARG A 77 -42.74 -17.74 66.10
C ARG A 77 -43.93 -18.23 66.92
N ALA A 78 -45.13 -18.12 66.34
CA ALA A 78 -46.38 -18.56 66.95
C ALA A 78 -47.31 -19.22 65.91
N ASP A 79 -48.25 -20.04 66.39
CA ASP A 79 -49.28 -20.68 65.57
C ASP A 79 -50.24 -19.61 64.99
N GLU A 80 -50.85 -19.92 63.84
CA GLU A 80 -51.85 -19.06 63.22
C GLU A 80 -53.02 -18.80 64.20
N GLY A 81 -53.26 -17.52 64.54
CA GLY A 81 -54.27 -17.11 65.52
C GLY A 81 -53.75 -16.84 66.94
N GLU A 82 -52.48 -17.17 67.24
CA GLU A 82 -51.78 -16.77 68.46
C GLU A 82 -50.99 -15.46 68.22
N MET A 83 -50.75 -14.66 69.27
CA MET A 83 -49.94 -13.43 69.18
C MET A 83 -48.90 -13.34 70.30
N ILE A 84 -47.64 -13.14 69.91
CA ILE A 84 -46.55 -12.87 70.82
C ILE A 84 -46.64 -11.40 71.25
N SER A 85 -46.97 -11.17 72.51
CA SER A 85 -47.15 -9.82 73.07
C SER A 85 -46.44 -9.61 74.42
N ALA A 86 -45.94 -10.69 75.02
CA ALA A 86 -45.13 -10.65 76.24
C ALA A 86 -44.29 -11.92 76.40
N GLY A 87 -43.26 -11.84 77.24
CA GLY A 87 -42.41 -12.96 77.62
C GLY A 87 -40.94 -12.70 77.34
N ALA A 88 -40.12 -13.70 77.63
CA ALA A 88 -38.68 -13.62 77.42
C ALA A 88 -38.11 -15.01 77.10
N PHE A 89 -36.91 -15.05 76.56
CA PHE A 89 -36.18 -16.28 76.29
C PHE A 89 -34.73 -16.20 76.77
N ARG A 90 -34.08 -17.36 76.88
CA ARG A 90 -32.66 -17.49 77.22
C ARG A 90 -31.97 -18.40 76.23
N LEU A 91 -30.75 -18.03 75.87
CA LEU A 91 -29.90 -18.79 74.97
C LEU A 91 -28.69 -19.33 75.74
N SER A 92 -28.18 -20.48 75.33
CA SER A 92 -26.90 -21.00 75.79
C SER A 92 -25.99 -21.34 74.60
N PHE A 93 -24.68 -21.18 74.83
CA PHE A 93 -23.65 -21.49 73.84
C PHE A 93 -22.68 -22.50 74.43
N HIS A 94 -22.66 -23.70 73.84
CA HIS A 94 -21.88 -24.83 74.34
C HIS A 94 -20.69 -25.06 73.42
N PHE A 95 -19.54 -24.52 73.80
CA PHE A 95 -18.32 -24.55 72.98
C PHE A 95 -17.10 -24.86 73.84
N LYS A 96 -16.08 -25.51 73.26
CA LYS A 96 -14.83 -25.93 73.93
C LYS A 96 -15.02 -26.71 75.25
N GLY A 97 -16.11 -27.48 75.37
CA GLY A 97 -16.39 -28.31 76.55
C GLY A 97 -16.99 -27.56 77.75
N LYS A 98 -17.31 -26.26 77.61
CA LYS A 98 -18.12 -25.52 78.59
C LYS A 98 -19.61 -25.73 78.30
N HIS A 99 -20.38 -26.00 79.36
CA HIS A 99 -21.81 -26.31 79.30
C HIS A 99 -22.54 -25.70 80.49
N ASP A 100 -23.88 -25.67 80.44
CA ASP A 100 -24.76 -25.07 81.47
C ASP A 100 -24.67 -25.72 82.87
N PHE A 101 -23.91 -26.81 83.02
CA PHE A 101 -23.69 -27.50 84.30
C PHE A 101 -22.56 -26.87 85.13
N ASP A 102 -21.69 -26.08 84.49
CA ASP A 102 -20.63 -25.36 85.15
C ASP A 102 -21.15 -23.99 85.63
N THR A 103 -21.30 -23.84 86.95
CA THR A 103 -21.84 -22.62 87.58
C THR A 103 -20.85 -21.47 87.62
N GLU A 104 -19.56 -21.72 87.36
CA GLU A 104 -18.52 -20.68 87.36
C GLU A 104 -18.36 -20.02 85.98
N THR A 105 -18.81 -20.67 84.90
CA THR A 105 -18.73 -20.14 83.53
C THR A 105 -20.06 -19.60 83.02
N LYS A 106 -20.01 -18.43 82.36
CA LYS A 106 -21.20 -17.78 81.78
C LYS A 106 -21.53 -18.38 80.41
N THR A 107 -22.17 -19.54 80.41
CA THR A 107 -22.58 -20.29 79.20
C THR A 107 -24.03 -20.02 78.77
N ARG A 108 -24.81 -19.30 79.60
CA ARG A 108 -26.23 -18.98 79.37
C ARG A 108 -26.51 -17.50 79.59
N THR A 109 -27.31 -16.91 78.72
CA THR A 109 -27.69 -15.49 78.79
C THR A 109 -28.61 -15.21 79.98
N ASP A 110 -28.67 -13.94 80.39
CA ASP A 110 -29.82 -13.42 81.13
C ASP A 110 -31.08 -13.42 80.27
N TRP A 111 -32.22 -13.06 80.87
CA TRP A 111 -33.51 -13.02 80.15
C TRP A 111 -33.51 -11.96 79.05
N ILE A 112 -33.70 -12.41 77.81
CA ILE A 112 -33.87 -11.55 76.63
C ILE A 112 -35.37 -11.36 76.39
N ASP A 113 -35.83 -10.11 76.39
CA ASP A 113 -37.23 -9.76 76.13
C ASP A 113 -37.67 -10.20 74.73
N PHE A 114 -38.93 -10.62 74.56
CA PHE A 114 -39.49 -11.06 73.28
C PHE A 114 -39.35 -10.02 72.16
N ALA A 115 -39.33 -8.73 72.49
CA ALA A 115 -39.22 -7.63 71.53
C ALA A 115 -37.84 -6.92 71.62
N ALA A 116 -36.83 -7.60 72.17
CA ALA A 116 -35.48 -7.04 72.35
C ALA A 116 -34.91 -6.46 71.05
N SER A 117 -34.26 -5.29 71.14
CA SER A 117 -33.54 -4.68 70.02
C SER A 117 -32.34 -5.54 69.60
N ALA A 118 -31.83 -5.33 68.39
CA ALA A 118 -30.61 -5.99 67.94
C ALA A 118 -29.43 -5.73 68.91
N GLU A 119 -29.31 -4.51 69.40
CA GLU A 119 -28.30 -4.11 70.39
C GLU A 119 -28.47 -4.84 71.73
N ASN A 120 -29.71 -5.01 72.21
CA ASN A 120 -29.96 -5.75 73.44
C ASN A 120 -29.63 -7.24 73.27
N VAL A 121 -29.95 -7.84 72.12
CA VAL A 121 -29.57 -9.24 71.85
C VAL A 121 -28.06 -9.38 71.74
N LYS A 122 -27.38 -8.46 71.05
CA LYS A 122 -25.92 -8.36 70.99
C LYS A 122 -25.31 -8.33 72.40
N SER A 123 -25.75 -7.41 73.25
CA SER A 123 -25.19 -7.26 74.60
C SER A 123 -25.35 -8.51 75.47
N HIS A 124 -26.45 -9.25 75.33
CA HIS A 124 -26.68 -10.49 76.08
C HIS A 124 -25.82 -11.65 75.56
N LEU A 125 -25.55 -11.71 74.25
CA LEU A 125 -24.68 -12.72 73.64
C LEU A 125 -23.19 -12.44 73.93
N GLU A 126 -22.75 -11.19 73.85
CA GLU A 126 -21.36 -10.78 74.17
C GLU A 126 -21.05 -10.90 75.67
N ALA A 127 -22.06 -10.99 76.53
CA ALA A 127 -21.88 -11.25 77.96
C ALA A 127 -21.52 -12.73 78.26
N LEU A 128 -21.61 -13.63 77.27
CA LEU A 128 -21.16 -15.02 77.38
C LEU A 128 -19.65 -15.10 77.19
N GLU A 129 -18.99 -15.89 78.04
CA GLU A 129 -17.52 -15.92 78.11
C GLU A 129 -16.84 -16.42 76.81
N GLU A 130 -17.54 -17.24 76.00
CA GLU A 130 -16.97 -17.93 74.82
C GLU A 130 -17.35 -17.32 73.47
N ILE A 131 -18.30 -16.38 73.41
CA ILE A 131 -18.81 -15.83 72.14
C ILE A 131 -17.93 -14.67 71.63
N GLY A 132 -17.29 -13.92 72.53
CA GLY A 132 -16.54 -12.72 72.15
C GLY A 132 -17.48 -11.62 71.64
N SER A 133 -17.16 -11.01 70.48
CA SER A 133 -18.01 -9.98 69.86
C SER A 133 -18.91 -10.57 68.78
N VAL A 134 -20.16 -10.10 68.73
CA VAL A 134 -21.14 -10.45 67.70
C VAL A 134 -21.75 -9.24 67.04
N ASP A 135 -22.10 -9.36 65.76
CA ASP A 135 -22.94 -8.38 65.07
C ASP A 135 -24.34 -8.93 64.92
N VAL A 136 -25.32 -8.18 65.42
CA VAL A 136 -26.72 -8.59 65.40
C VAL A 136 -27.54 -7.60 64.61
N THR A 137 -28.37 -8.10 63.70
CA THR A 137 -29.42 -7.32 63.04
C THR A 137 -30.78 -7.93 63.36
N ARG A 138 -31.84 -7.10 63.41
CA ARG A 138 -33.21 -7.57 63.72
C ARG A 138 -34.18 -7.20 62.60
N SER A 139 -35.03 -8.13 62.19
CA SER A 139 -36.21 -7.89 61.35
C SER A 139 -37.51 -8.32 62.04
N GLY A 140 -38.65 -7.86 61.52
CA GLY A 140 -39.98 -8.03 62.14
C GLY A 140 -40.48 -6.75 62.86
N PRO A 141 -41.62 -6.83 63.57
CA PRO A 141 -42.38 -8.05 63.83
C PRO A 141 -43.11 -8.59 62.59
N ASP A 142 -43.36 -9.90 62.55
CA ASP A 142 -44.31 -10.54 61.63
C ASP A 142 -45.78 -10.34 62.07
N GLU A 143 -46.72 -10.92 61.34
CA GLU A 143 -48.16 -10.80 61.61
C GLU A 143 -48.58 -11.38 62.97
N GLN A 144 -47.77 -12.26 63.55
CA GLN A 144 -47.98 -12.92 64.84
C GLN A 144 -47.17 -12.26 65.97
N GLY A 145 -46.46 -11.16 65.69
CA GLY A 145 -45.66 -10.42 66.67
C GLY A 145 -44.24 -10.96 66.87
N GLY A 146 -43.79 -11.90 66.03
CA GLY A 146 -42.48 -12.54 66.08
C GLY A 146 -41.38 -11.74 65.39
N TYR A 147 -40.16 -11.81 65.92
CA TYR A 147 -38.95 -11.18 65.38
C TYR A 147 -37.92 -12.22 64.93
N HIS A 148 -37.05 -11.78 64.00
CA HIS A 148 -35.86 -12.52 63.58
C HIS A 148 -34.62 -11.71 63.94
N TRP A 149 -33.66 -12.33 64.63
CA TRP A 149 -32.34 -11.76 64.88
C TRP A 149 -31.29 -12.56 64.13
N THR A 150 -30.56 -11.90 63.23
CA THR A 150 -29.40 -12.49 62.54
C THR A 150 -28.16 -12.16 63.33
N VAL A 151 -27.47 -13.18 63.81
CA VAL A 151 -26.23 -13.09 64.59
C VAL A 151 -25.07 -13.52 63.71
N VAL A 152 -24.16 -12.60 63.47
CA VAL A 152 -22.86 -12.84 62.84
C VAL A 152 -21.82 -12.93 63.93
N PHE A 153 -20.91 -13.90 63.84
CA PHE A 153 -19.77 -14.05 64.75
C PHE A 153 -18.48 -13.57 64.04
N PRO A 154 -18.19 -12.24 64.04
CA PRO A 154 -16.96 -11.67 63.50
C PRO A 154 -15.76 -11.86 64.45
N ASP A 155 -14.58 -11.46 63.98
CA ASP A 155 -13.39 -11.33 64.85
C ASP A 155 -13.44 -9.99 65.60
N PRO A 156 -13.27 -9.95 66.93
CA PRO A 156 -13.11 -8.68 67.66
C PRO A 156 -11.83 -7.90 67.33
N ASN A 157 -10.80 -8.50 66.68
CA ASN A 157 -9.53 -7.82 66.39
C ASN A 157 -9.17 -7.80 64.90
N SER A 158 -9.88 -6.98 64.12
CA SER A 158 -9.56 -6.79 62.68
C SER A 158 -8.24 -6.04 62.40
N GLU A 159 -7.38 -5.78 63.38
CA GLU A 159 -6.11 -5.06 63.14
C GLU A 159 -4.82 -5.66 63.76
N ILE A 160 -4.84 -6.71 64.59
CA ILE A 160 -3.58 -7.25 65.16
C ILE A 160 -3.60 -8.79 65.29
N ASP A 161 -2.59 -9.41 64.66
CA ASP A 161 -2.08 -10.78 64.78
C ASP A 161 -2.97 -11.97 64.36
N MET A 162 -2.69 -12.45 63.14
CA MET A 162 -3.06 -13.78 62.68
C MET A 162 -2.21 -14.87 63.37
N ALA A 163 -2.55 -15.26 64.61
CA ALA A 163 -2.29 -16.60 65.19
C ALA A 163 -2.47 -16.64 66.73
N SER A 164 -3.66 -16.32 67.24
CA SER A 164 -4.06 -16.85 68.56
C SER A 164 -4.97 -18.06 68.36
N GLU A 165 -4.77 -19.13 69.15
CA GLU A 165 -5.61 -20.34 69.11
C GLU A 165 -7.10 -20.06 69.44
N GLU A 166 -7.41 -18.84 69.85
CA GLU A 166 -8.73 -18.39 70.30
C GLU A 166 -9.60 -17.77 69.19
N SER A 167 -9.07 -17.52 67.99
CA SER A 167 -9.85 -16.93 66.88
C SER A 167 -11.03 -17.82 66.47
N LEU A 168 -12.23 -17.23 66.37
CA LEU A 168 -13.44 -17.88 65.83
C LEU A 168 -13.53 -17.76 64.30
N ILE A 169 -12.57 -17.10 63.65
CA ILE A 169 -12.57 -16.89 62.19
C ILE A 169 -12.53 -18.23 61.46
N GLY A 170 -13.48 -18.43 60.55
CA GLY A 170 -13.50 -19.59 59.66
C GLY A 170 -13.76 -20.92 60.38
N LYS A 171 -14.19 -20.87 61.64
CA LYS A 171 -14.61 -22.05 62.41
C LYS A 171 -16.13 -22.20 62.32
N ASP A 172 -16.54 -23.42 62.03
CA ASP A 172 -17.92 -23.88 62.17
C ASP A 172 -18.24 -23.94 63.68
N LEU A 173 -19.14 -23.06 64.14
CA LEU A 173 -19.47 -22.94 65.57
C LEU A 173 -20.73 -23.75 65.90
N PRO A 174 -20.83 -24.32 67.11
CA PRO A 174 -22.05 -24.98 67.52
C PRO A 174 -23.23 -24.00 67.55
N MET A 175 -24.42 -24.52 67.28
CA MET A 175 -25.66 -23.74 67.28
C MET A 175 -25.99 -23.22 68.68
N LEU A 176 -26.41 -21.95 68.80
CA LEU A 176 -27.03 -21.44 70.02
C LEU A 176 -28.24 -22.28 70.39
N GLN A 177 -28.35 -22.64 71.66
CA GLN A 177 -29.44 -23.46 72.17
C GLN A 177 -30.46 -22.60 72.90
N VAL A 178 -31.74 -22.79 72.61
CA VAL A 178 -32.82 -22.18 73.38
C VAL A 178 -32.99 -22.96 74.68
N THR A 179 -32.54 -22.41 75.81
CA THR A 179 -32.65 -23.08 77.10
C THR A 179 -34.09 -23.01 77.64
N THR A 180 -34.68 -21.83 77.60
CA THR A 180 -36.03 -21.56 78.11
C THR A 180 -36.69 -20.43 77.34
N SER A 181 -38.00 -20.58 77.10
CA SER A 181 -38.86 -19.54 76.56
C SER A 181 -40.11 -19.42 77.44
N THR A 182 -40.53 -18.18 77.73
CA THR A 182 -41.76 -17.82 78.45
C THR A 182 -42.70 -16.98 77.58
N LEU A 183 -42.52 -17.01 76.25
CA LEU A 183 -43.39 -16.30 75.31
C LEU A 183 -44.85 -16.71 75.53
N ASN A 184 -45.75 -15.73 75.52
CA ASN A 184 -47.16 -15.91 75.83
C ASN A 184 -48.01 -16.47 74.66
N ALA A 185 -47.36 -17.16 73.72
CA ALA A 185 -47.96 -17.79 72.56
C ALA A 185 -47.55 -19.27 72.49
N LYS A 186 -48.18 -20.04 71.60
CA LYS A 186 -47.81 -21.43 71.33
C LYS A 186 -47.34 -21.57 69.90
N PHE A 187 -46.42 -22.50 69.66
CA PHE A 187 -46.05 -22.94 68.32
C PHE A 187 -46.09 -24.47 68.28
N GLN A 188 -46.86 -25.02 67.35
CA GLN A 188 -47.26 -26.43 67.31
C GLN A 188 -47.82 -26.92 68.65
N GLY A 189 -48.61 -26.08 69.32
CA GLY A 189 -49.21 -26.38 70.62
C GLY A 189 -48.27 -26.35 71.84
N GLU A 190 -46.98 -26.04 71.66
CA GLU A 190 -45.98 -26.00 72.73
C GLU A 190 -45.36 -24.61 72.90
N ILE A 191 -45.29 -24.11 74.14
CA ILE A 191 -44.65 -22.82 74.46
C ILE A 191 -43.13 -22.87 74.24
N ARG A 192 -42.48 -24.04 74.43
CA ARG A 192 -41.01 -24.17 74.31
C ARG A 192 -40.49 -24.12 72.87
N LYS A 193 -41.37 -24.29 71.87
CA LYS A 193 -41.01 -24.28 70.43
C LYS A 193 -41.19 -22.90 69.77
N THR A 194 -41.57 -21.90 70.57
CA THR A 194 -41.83 -20.53 70.12
C THR A 194 -40.57 -19.75 69.79
N VAL A 195 -39.39 -20.23 70.21
CA VAL A 195 -38.11 -19.67 69.80
C VAL A 195 -37.26 -20.78 69.20
N THR A 196 -36.65 -20.52 68.06
CA THR A 196 -35.70 -21.43 67.42
C THR A 196 -34.44 -20.72 66.99
N VAL A 197 -33.35 -21.48 66.98
CA VAL A 197 -32.11 -21.08 66.33
C VAL A 197 -31.90 -21.97 65.13
N THR A 198 -31.53 -21.36 64.01
CA THR A 198 -31.12 -22.08 62.80
C THR A 198 -29.77 -21.54 62.34
N GLU A 199 -28.90 -22.44 61.90
CA GLU A 199 -27.67 -22.05 61.24
C GLU A 199 -27.98 -21.56 59.82
N LEU A 200 -27.60 -20.33 59.52
CA LEU A 200 -27.74 -19.75 58.18
C LEU A 200 -26.48 -19.98 57.34
N ARG A 201 -25.30 -19.94 57.98
CA ARG A 201 -24.02 -20.20 57.31
C ARG A 201 -22.96 -20.68 58.30
N ALA A 202 -22.42 -21.87 58.05
CA ALA A 202 -21.23 -22.38 58.72
C ALA A 202 -20.00 -21.49 58.47
N GLY A 203 -19.27 -21.17 59.52
CA GLY A 203 -17.93 -20.61 59.39
C GLY A 203 -16.98 -21.60 58.69
N SER A 204 -16.11 -21.11 57.81
CA SER A 204 -15.15 -21.96 57.09
C SER A 204 -13.80 -21.29 56.87
N ASN A 205 -12.74 -22.09 56.94
CA ASN A 205 -11.39 -21.65 56.56
C ASN A 205 -11.23 -21.51 55.03
N ASN A 206 -12.25 -21.89 54.26
CA ASN A 206 -12.25 -21.85 52.81
C ASN A 206 -12.86 -20.55 52.27
N GLY A 207 -12.14 -19.94 51.35
CA GLY A 207 -12.53 -18.80 50.52
C GLY A 207 -13.94 -18.77 49.95
N TYR A 208 -14.52 -17.56 49.80
CA TYR A 208 -15.69 -17.35 48.95
C TYR A 208 -15.33 -17.41 47.46
N LEU A 209 -16.19 -18.04 46.65
CA LEU A 209 -16.15 -17.97 45.18
C LEU A 209 -16.93 -16.77 44.62
N CYS A 210 -17.98 -16.36 45.33
CA CYS A 210 -18.97 -15.39 44.86
C CYS A 210 -19.26 -14.40 46.00
N SER A 211 -19.41 -13.12 45.66
CA SER A 211 -19.69 -12.10 46.67
C SER A 211 -21.06 -12.38 47.30
N THR A 212 -21.08 -12.53 48.62
CA THR A 212 -22.27 -12.27 49.41
C THR A 212 -22.04 -10.92 50.05
N SER A 213 -22.99 -9.98 49.92
CA SER A 213 -22.92 -8.78 50.75
C SER A 213 -22.92 -9.23 52.20
N ILE A 214 -21.99 -8.72 53.01
CA ILE A 214 -21.90 -8.98 54.46
C ILE A 214 -23.26 -8.76 55.16
N ASP A 215 -24.15 -7.95 54.56
CA ASP A 215 -25.43 -7.52 55.15
C ASP A 215 -26.71 -8.28 54.73
N LYS A 216 -26.69 -9.39 53.96
CA LYS A 216 -27.96 -10.02 53.48
C LYS A 216 -28.04 -11.55 53.58
N THR A 217 -28.35 -11.98 54.79
CA THR A 217 -29.33 -12.99 55.29
C THR A 217 -29.88 -14.18 54.47
N VAL A 218 -29.62 -14.45 53.18
CA VAL A 218 -30.13 -15.70 52.55
C VAL A 218 -29.23 -16.21 51.41
N ALA A 219 -28.99 -17.53 51.36
CA ALA A 219 -28.29 -18.21 50.26
C ALA A 219 -28.89 -17.93 48.86
N SER A 220 -30.16 -17.49 48.79
CA SER A 220 -30.87 -17.14 47.56
C SER A 220 -30.37 -15.86 46.85
N ASP A 221 -29.49 -15.08 47.49
CA ASP A 221 -28.97 -13.80 46.96
C ASP A 221 -27.46 -13.78 46.70
N ALA A 222 -26.76 -14.91 46.83
CA ALA A 222 -25.38 -15.00 46.39
C ALA A 222 -25.28 -14.67 44.88
N MET A 223 -24.38 -13.76 44.50
CA MET A 223 -24.12 -13.46 43.09
C MET A 223 -22.64 -13.64 42.79
N CYS A 224 -22.37 -14.47 41.78
CA CYS A 224 -21.05 -14.63 41.21
C CYS A 224 -20.89 -13.62 40.07
N GLN A 225 -19.74 -12.95 40.02
CA GLN A 225 -19.41 -11.98 38.98
C GLN A 225 -18.03 -12.26 38.42
N LEU A 226 -17.88 -12.25 37.10
CA LEU A 226 -16.59 -12.38 36.41
C LEU A 226 -16.52 -11.41 35.24
N SER A 227 -15.45 -10.61 35.17
CA SER A 227 -15.14 -9.81 33.98
C SER A 227 -14.40 -10.66 32.95
N ILE A 228 -14.94 -10.73 31.75
CA ILE A 228 -14.39 -11.46 30.60
C ILE A 228 -13.81 -10.44 29.64
N GLY A 229 -12.49 -10.46 29.44
CA GLY A 229 -11.78 -9.56 28.53
C GLY A 229 -11.41 -10.18 27.18
N ASN A 230 -10.67 -9.43 26.38
CA ASN A 230 -10.27 -9.77 25.00
C ASN A 230 -11.47 -10.03 24.07
N LEU A 231 -12.59 -9.34 24.31
CA LEU A 231 -13.75 -9.38 23.45
C LEU A 231 -13.62 -8.31 22.36
N ILE A 232 -14.18 -8.60 21.19
CA ILE A 232 -14.19 -7.68 20.06
C ILE A 232 -15.34 -6.69 20.28
N PRO A 233 -15.10 -5.37 20.20
CA PRO A 233 -16.17 -4.38 20.29
C PRO A 233 -17.25 -4.59 19.22
N ASN A 234 -18.51 -4.28 19.55
CA ASN A 234 -19.67 -4.45 18.67
C ASN A 234 -19.86 -5.89 18.12
N ARG A 235 -19.50 -6.91 18.91
CA ARG A 235 -19.70 -8.33 18.56
C ARG A 235 -20.64 -8.99 19.57
N GLY A 236 -21.48 -9.89 19.05
CA GLY A 236 -22.42 -10.68 19.84
C GLY A 236 -21.78 -11.96 20.36
N TYR A 237 -21.95 -12.23 21.65
CA TYR A 237 -21.42 -13.39 22.33
C TYR A 237 -22.52 -14.15 23.08
N LEU A 238 -22.33 -15.46 23.18
CA LEU A 238 -23.11 -16.38 24.01
C LEU A 238 -22.18 -16.96 25.08
N PHE A 239 -22.67 -17.07 26.31
CA PHE A 239 -21.90 -17.60 27.43
C PHE A 239 -22.60 -18.79 28.08
N ARG A 240 -21.80 -19.66 28.69
CA ARG A 240 -22.28 -20.72 29.59
C ARG A 240 -21.26 -20.98 30.70
N VAL A 241 -21.75 -21.43 31.85
CA VAL A 241 -20.93 -21.62 33.06
C VAL A 241 -21.09 -23.05 33.56
N ARG A 242 -20.05 -23.63 34.15
CA ARG A 242 -20.15 -24.87 34.94
C ARG A 242 -19.28 -24.84 36.19
N GLY A 243 -19.73 -25.50 37.24
CA GLY A 243 -18.98 -25.66 38.49
C GLY A 243 -18.21 -26.99 38.57
N PHE A 244 -17.10 -27.00 39.31
CA PHE A 244 -16.39 -28.21 39.74
C PHE A 244 -16.79 -28.55 41.18
N CYS A 245 -17.36 -29.75 41.37
CA CYS A 245 -17.84 -30.22 42.67
C CYS A 245 -16.72 -31.02 43.36
N ASP A 246 -16.17 -30.49 44.46
CA ASP A 246 -15.02 -31.12 45.15
C ASP A 246 -15.36 -32.46 45.79
N GLY A 247 -16.51 -32.55 46.47
CA GLY A 247 -16.95 -33.78 47.15
C GLY A 247 -17.18 -34.95 46.19
N ALA A 248 -17.54 -34.66 44.94
CA ALA A 248 -17.78 -35.65 43.89
C ALA A 248 -16.63 -35.75 42.86
N ARG A 249 -15.59 -34.90 43.00
CA ARG A 249 -14.43 -34.77 42.08
C ARG A 249 -14.82 -34.78 40.60
N ARG A 250 -15.86 -34.03 40.23
CA ARG A 250 -16.39 -34.00 38.86
C ARG A 250 -16.86 -32.61 38.48
N TRP A 251 -16.90 -32.34 37.18
CA TRP A 251 -17.58 -31.18 36.62
C TRP A 251 -19.09 -31.41 36.63
N GLY A 252 -19.84 -30.39 37.02
CA GLY A 252 -21.29 -30.32 36.84
C GLY A 252 -21.68 -30.09 35.38
N SER A 253 -22.99 -30.02 35.14
CA SER A 253 -23.54 -29.65 33.84
C SER A 253 -23.25 -28.18 33.53
N TYR A 254 -23.23 -27.82 32.25
CA TYR A 254 -23.24 -26.41 31.86
C TYR A 254 -24.62 -25.80 32.10
N SER A 255 -24.63 -24.54 32.50
CA SER A 255 -25.82 -23.70 32.58
C SER A 255 -26.54 -23.61 31.23
N LYS A 256 -27.78 -23.11 31.26
CA LYS A 256 -28.42 -22.58 30.06
C LYS A 256 -27.52 -21.50 29.45
N VAL A 257 -27.49 -21.46 28.12
CA VAL A 257 -26.76 -20.44 27.37
C VAL A 257 -27.43 -19.10 27.60
N THR A 258 -26.64 -18.05 27.81
CA THR A 258 -27.16 -16.68 27.96
C THR A 258 -27.96 -16.24 26.74
N PRO A 259 -28.87 -15.25 26.90
CA PRO A 259 -29.28 -14.43 25.77
C PRO A 259 -28.07 -13.86 25.03
N LEU A 260 -28.25 -13.53 23.74
CA LEU A 260 -27.21 -12.90 22.94
C LEU A 260 -26.86 -11.54 23.52
N ALA A 261 -25.61 -11.36 23.93
CA ALA A 261 -25.12 -10.12 24.53
C ALA A 261 -24.09 -9.44 23.63
N PHE A 262 -24.13 -8.11 23.52
CA PHE A 262 -23.29 -7.33 22.62
C PHE A 262 -22.35 -6.42 23.41
N THR A 263 -21.05 -6.50 23.12
CA THR A 263 -20.06 -5.52 23.63
C THR A 263 -20.39 -4.10 23.17
N CYS A 264 -19.97 -3.09 23.96
CA CYS A 264 -20.34 -1.70 23.71
C CYS A 264 -19.60 -1.16 22.50
N LYS A 265 -19.98 0.06 22.11
CA LYS A 265 -19.35 0.79 21.02
C LYS A 265 -18.13 1.51 21.59
N ALA A 266 -16.92 1.02 21.34
CA ALA A 266 -15.70 1.78 21.65
C ALA A 266 -15.74 3.08 20.85
N ASP A 267 -15.64 4.27 21.46
CA ASP A 267 -15.80 5.61 20.83
C ASP A 267 -15.46 5.63 19.32
N VAL A 268 -16.48 5.38 18.51
CA VAL A 268 -16.36 5.15 17.07
C VAL A 268 -16.44 6.48 16.31
N GLU A 269 -15.78 7.52 16.80
CA GLU A 269 -15.59 8.76 16.02
C GLU A 269 -14.23 8.81 15.31
N GLN A 270 -13.24 8.01 15.73
CA GLN A 270 -11.93 7.97 15.05
C GLN A 270 -11.61 6.65 14.31
N ALA A 271 -12.23 5.52 14.66
CA ALA A 271 -11.83 4.22 14.09
C ALA A 271 -12.45 3.89 12.71
N LEU A 272 -13.54 4.55 12.30
CA LEU A 272 -14.20 4.27 11.02
C LEU A 272 -13.70 5.14 9.84
N LEU A 273 -12.97 6.23 10.09
CA LEU A 273 -12.44 7.09 9.03
C LEU A 273 -11.24 6.47 8.27
N SER A 274 -10.54 5.49 8.86
CA SER A 274 -9.32 4.90 8.27
C SER A 274 -9.44 3.46 7.78
N ASN A 275 -10.47 2.70 8.16
CA ASN A 275 -10.38 1.22 8.14
C ASN A 275 -11.17 0.48 7.05
N ALA A 276 -11.86 1.20 6.14
CA ALA A 276 -12.36 0.59 4.90
C ALA A 276 -11.19 0.46 3.90
N VAL A 277 -10.60 -0.74 3.84
CA VAL A 277 -9.48 -1.06 2.97
C VAL A 277 -10.03 -1.75 1.72
N VAL A 278 -9.80 -1.14 0.56
CA VAL A 278 -10.09 -1.78 -0.72
C VAL A 278 -8.99 -2.80 -0.98
N THR A 279 -9.33 -4.08 -0.92
CA THR A 279 -8.37 -5.19 -1.08
C THR A 279 -8.28 -5.64 -2.54
N GLU A 280 -9.37 -5.51 -3.30
CA GLU A 280 -9.39 -5.73 -4.75
C GLU A 280 -10.29 -4.68 -5.42
N LEU A 281 -9.83 -4.10 -6.54
CA LEU A 281 -10.60 -3.13 -7.31
C LEU A 281 -10.61 -3.51 -8.79
N GLY A 282 -11.78 -3.95 -9.26
CA GLY A 282 -12.07 -4.29 -10.65
C GLY A 282 -12.98 -3.27 -11.33
N HIS A 283 -13.32 -3.57 -12.59
CA HIS A 283 -14.19 -2.71 -13.40
C HIS A 283 -15.68 -3.00 -13.23
N GLU A 284 -16.02 -4.24 -12.85
CA GLU A 284 -17.40 -4.66 -12.55
C GLU A 284 -17.54 -5.19 -11.11
N SER A 285 -16.48 -5.12 -10.31
CA SER A 285 -16.46 -5.64 -8.96
C SER A 285 -15.40 -4.96 -8.09
N PHE A 286 -15.56 -5.05 -6.78
CA PHE A 286 -14.50 -4.74 -5.82
C PHE A 286 -14.68 -5.57 -4.54
N LYS A 287 -13.59 -5.77 -3.81
CA LYS A 287 -13.60 -6.28 -2.44
C LYS A 287 -13.19 -5.17 -1.48
N VAL A 288 -13.98 -5.03 -0.42
CA VAL A 288 -13.73 -4.04 0.62
C VAL A 288 -13.78 -4.73 1.98
N SER A 289 -12.76 -4.47 2.79
CA SER A 289 -12.63 -5.01 4.13
C SER A 289 -12.85 -3.90 5.15
N PHE A 290 -13.68 -4.16 6.15
CA PHE A 290 -13.98 -3.24 7.25
C PHE A 290 -13.52 -3.86 8.56
N ASN A 291 -12.77 -3.11 9.37
CA ASN A 291 -12.44 -3.52 10.73
C ASN A 291 -13.58 -3.15 11.69
N ASN A 292 -13.84 -4.00 12.69
CA ASN A 292 -14.77 -3.74 13.79
C ASN A 292 -16.23 -3.50 13.39
N ILE A 293 -16.67 -4.01 12.22
CA ILE A 293 -18.08 -3.90 11.79
C ILE A 293 -18.99 -4.96 12.40
N GLY A 294 -18.43 -6.04 12.95
CA GLY A 294 -19.20 -7.14 13.54
C GLY A 294 -20.22 -7.75 12.56
N HIS A 295 -21.49 -7.80 12.98
CA HIS A 295 -22.62 -8.25 12.15
C HIS A 295 -23.29 -7.14 11.34
N GLY A 296 -22.72 -5.93 11.31
CA GLY A 296 -23.25 -4.82 10.55
C GLY A 296 -23.41 -5.13 9.07
N GLU A 297 -24.39 -4.49 8.46
CA GLU A 297 -24.64 -4.53 7.03
C GLU A 297 -23.81 -3.46 6.34
N VAL A 298 -23.16 -3.81 5.23
CA VAL A 298 -22.58 -2.79 4.33
C VAL A 298 -23.51 -2.63 3.15
N GLN A 299 -23.91 -1.39 2.92
CA GLN A 299 -24.72 -1.01 1.77
C GLN A 299 -23.89 -0.17 0.82
N MET A 300 -24.27 -0.21 -0.45
CA MET A 300 -23.61 0.51 -1.52
C MET A 300 -24.67 1.14 -2.41
N ARG A 301 -24.45 2.39 -2.82
CA ARG A 301 -25.24 3.04 -3.86
C ARG A 301 -24.33 3.63 -4.92
N VAL A 302 -24.83 3.74 -6.14
CA VAL A 302 -24.20 4.56 -7.18
C VAL A 302 -24.38 6.04 -6.86
N ASP A 303 -23.41 6.90 -7.18
CA ASP A 303 -23.44 8.35 -6.91
C ASP A 303 -24.67 9.06 -7.51
N SER A 304 -25.08 8.64 -8.72
CA SER A 304 -26.28 9.15 -9.39
C SER A 304 -27.59 8.55 -8.89
N GLY A 305 -27.55 7.63 -7.92
CA GLY A 305 -28.69 6.83 -7.47
C GLY A 305 -29.15 7.18 -6.06
N SER A 306 -30.45 7.02 -5.80
CA SER A 306 -31.05 7.24 -4.48
C SER A 306 -31.14 5.98 -3.63
N GLU A 307 -31.07 4.79 -4.24
CA GLU A 307 -31.28 3.50 -3.56
C GLU A 307 -29.98 2.85 -3.09
N TRP A 308 -30.01 2.33 -1.86
CA TRP A 308 -28.91 1.58 -1.25
C TRP A 308 -29.12 0.08 -1.46
N ARG A 309 -28.08 -0.60 -1.97
CA ARG A 309 -28.03 -2.05 -2.17
C ARG A 309 -27.10 -2.70 -1.15
N SER A 310 -27.58 -3.69 -0.42
CA SER A 310 -26.77 -4.45 0.53
C SER A 310 -25.73 -5.33 -0.15
N LEU A 311 -24.51 -5.35 0.40
CA LEU A 311 -23.41 -6.19 -0.06
C LEU A 311 -23.36 -7.50 0.72
N THR A 312 -23.04 -8.58 0.00
CA THR A 312 -22.89 -9.91 0.60
C THR A 312 -21.48 -10.06 1.20
N PRO A 313 -21.35 -10.47 2.47
CA PRO A 313 -20.07 -10.79 3.07
C PRO A 313 -19.49 -12.08 2.47
N LEU A 314 -18.17 -12.13 2.24
CA LEU A 314 -17.48 -13.31 1.70
C LEU A 314 -17.19 -14.41 2.75
N GLY A 315 -17.59 -14.20 4.00
CA GLY A 315 -17.37 -15.12 5.11
C GLY A 315 -17.66 -14.50 6.48
N PRO A 316 -17.41 -15.25 7.58
CA PRO A 316 -17.40 -14.69 8.92
C PRO A 316 -16.27 -13.65 9.06
N PRO A 317 -16.37 -12.68 9.98
CA PRO A 317 -15.25 -11.80 10.29
C PRO A 317 -14.09 -12.61 10.87
N ASP A 318 -12.85 -12.20 10.56
CA ASP A 318 -11.64 -12.86 11.04
C ASP A 318 -11.40 -12.64 12.56
N ASP A 319 -10.33 -13.25 13.07
CA ASP A 319 -9.92 -13.18 14.48
C ASP A 319 -9.58 -11.74 14.92
N ALA A 320 -9.26 -10.85 13.98
CA ALA A 320 -8.99 -9.44 14.22
C ALA A 320 -10.24 -8.55 14.09
N GLY A 321 -11.42 -9.14 13.85
CA GLY A 321 -12.68 -8.41 13.69
C GLY A 321 -12.84 -7.72 12.33
N GLN A 322 -11.99 -8.04 11.34
CA GLN A 322 -12.11 -7.56 9.98
C GLN A 322 -13.07 -8.44 9.17
N ARG A 323 -13.95 -7.81 8.37
CA ARG A 323 -14.91 -8.49 7.51
C ARG A 323 -14.83 -7.98 6.08
N THR A 324 -14.75 -8.91 5.12
CA THR A 324 -14.63 -8.60 3.70
C THR A 324 -15.97 -8.79 2.97
N PHE A 325 -16.34 -7.79 2.18
CA PHE A 325 -17.54 -7.77 1.35
C PHE A 325 -17.16 -7.77 -0.12
N PHE A 326 -17.97 -8.42 -0.93
CA PHE A 326 -17.80 -8.46 -2.39
C PHE A 326 -18.97 -7.77 -3.08
N ALA A 327 -18.65 -6.81 -3.93
CA ALA A 327 -19.60 -6.16 -4.81
C ALA A 327 -19.32 -6.62 -6.24
N SER A 328 -20.36 -7.00 -6.99
CA SER A 328 -20.30 -7.44 -8.38
C SER A 328 -21.47 -6.90 -9.21
N ASN A 329 -21.37 -7.04 -10.54
CA ASN A 329 -22.28 -6.45 -11.52
C ASN A 329 -22.33 -4.91 -11.43
N LEU A 330 -21.16 -4.29 -11.26
CA LEU A 330 -21.02 -2.85 -11.16
C LEU A 330 -20.77 -2.22 -12.52
N SER A 331 -21.26 -1.00 -12.72
CA SER A 331 -20.84 -0.17 -13.85
C SER A 331 -19.37 0.26 -13.69
N PRO A 332 -18.55 0.19 -14.76
CA PRO A 332 -17.16 0.67 -14.81
C PRO A 332 -17.02 2.19 -14.67
N SER A 333 -15.86 2.67 -14.20
CA SER A 333 -15.57 4.10 -13.99
C SER A 333 -16.61 4.87 -13.16
N THR A 334 -17.43 4.14 -12.40
CA THR A 334 -18.60 4.68 -11.74
C THR A 334 -18.30 4.87 -10.26
N LEU A 335 -18.67 6.02 -9.72
CA LEU A 335 -18.51 6.31 -8.30
C LEU A 335 -19.63 5.64 -7.51
N TYR A 336 -19.24 4.85 -6.52
CA TYR A 336 -20.14 4.24 -5.55
C TYR A 336 -19.86 4.81 -4.17
N HIS A 337 -20.91 5.07 -3.42
CA HIS A 337 -20.82 5.37 -1.98
C HIS A 337 -21.16 4.11 -1.22
N LEU A 338 -20.30 3.75 -0.29
CA LEU A 338 -20.51 2.68 0.68
C LEU A 338 -20.94 3.28 1.99
N GLN A 339 -21.86 2.63 2.66
CA GLN A 339 -22.29 2.96 4.01
C GLN A 339 -22.27 1.70 4.85
N ALA A 340 -21.59 1.77 5.99
CA ALA A 340 -21.70 0.73 7.00
C ALA A 340 -22.87 1.06 7.94
N ARG A 341 -23.78 0.10 8.09
CA ARG A 341 -24.91 0.16 9.02
C ARG A 341 -24.73 -0.90 10.11
N PRO A 342 -24.45 -0.49 11.36
CA PRO A 342 -24.36 -1.43 12.45
C PRO A 342 -25.75 -2.06 12.77
N PRO A 343 -25.79 -3.24 13.43
CA PRO A 343 -27.00 -4.03 13.64
C PRO A 343 -28.13 -3.32 14.41
N ASP A 344 -27.78 -2.31 15.19
CA ASP A 344 -28.67 -1.54 16.07
C ASP A 344 -29.38 -0.37 15.34
N GLY A 345 -29.06 -0.12 14.07
CA GLY A 345 -29.84 0.72 13.17
C GLY A 345 -29.86 2.23 13.48
N LEU A 346 -29.16 2.69 14.52
CA LEU A 346 -29.23 4.05 15.09
C LEU A 346 -28.32 5.11 14.42
N TYR A 347 -27.33 4.71 13.61
CA TYR A 347 -26.43 5.65 12.92
C TYR A 347 -26.84 5.96 11.48
N ARG A 348 -26.76 7.24 11.08
CA ARG A 348 -26.63 7.63 9.67
C ARG A 348 -25.19 7.34 9.25
N GLY A 349 -25.04 6.24 8.53
CA GLY A 349 -23.76 5.57 8.33
C GLY A 349 -22.69 6.39 7.61
N ILE A 350 -21.46 6.03 7.95
CA ILE A 350 -20.21 6.62 7.48
C ILE A 350 -20.00 6.25 6.01
N THR A 351 -19.76 7.25 5.18
CA THR A 351 -19.68 7.09 3.74
C THR A 351 -18.24 7.02 3.24
N LYS A 352 -17.88 5.94 2.55
CA LYS A 352 -16.63 5.83 1.77
C LYS A 352 -16.99 5.81 0.30
N SER A 353 -16.35 6.63 -0.51
CA SER A 353 -16.53 6.59 -1.95
C SER A 353 -15.47 5.71 -2.61
N ILE A 354 -15.89 4.79 -3.46
CA ILE A 354 -15.03 3.94 -4.29
C ILE A 354 -15.42 4.16 -5.75
N GLN A 355 -14.45 4.45 -6.60
CA GLN A 355 -14.66 4.47 -8.04
C GLN A 355 -14.19 3.15 -8.63
N THR A 356 -15.07 2.43 -9.31
CA THR A 356 -14.68 1.21 -10.03
C THR A 356 -13.66 1.54 -11.12
N SER A 357 -12.76 0.60 -11.38
CA SER A 357 -11.79 0.77 -12.47
C SER A 357 -12.54 0.90 -13.80
N PRO A 358 -11.99 1.62 -14.80
CA PRO A 358 -12.49 1.53 -16.16
C PRO A 358 -12.43 0.08 -16.66
N VAL A 359 -13.35 -0.31 -17.56
CA VAL A 359 -13.26 -1.61 -18.26
C VAL A 359 -11.87 -1.71 -18.88
N PRO A 360 -11.13 -2.81 -18.67
CA PRO A 360 -10.01 -3.15 -19.53
C PRO A 360 -10.60 -3.41 -20.93
N ARG A 361 -10.77 -2.36 -21.72
CA ARG A 361 -11.12 -2.50 -23.12
C ARG A 361 -9.92 -3.16 -23.80
N LYS A 362 -10.18 -3.99 -24.82
CA LYS A 362 -9.17 -4.39 -25.80
C LYS A 362 -8.35 -3.13 -26.14
N SER A 363 -7.03 -3.26 -26.12
CA SER A 363 -6.10 -2.15 -26.40
C SER A 363 -6.59 -1.32 -27.58
N SER A 364 -6.34 -0.01 -27.55
CA SER A 364 -6.71 0.92 -28.62
C SER A 364 -6.48 0.33 -30.01
N ARG A 365 -7.49 0.43 -30.88
CA ARG A 365 -7.39 -0.11 -32.24
C ARG A 365 -6.31 0.66 -33.00
N LEU A 366 -5.21 -0.03 -33.28
CA LEU A 366 -4.12 0.50 -34.09
C LEU A 366 -4.53 0.54 -35.56
N THR A 367 -4.35 1.70 -36.19
CA THR A 367 -4.64 1.95 -37.60
C THR A 367 -3.37 2.44 -38.28
N ILE A 368 -3.07 1.87 -39.43
CA ILE A 368 -1.85 2.16 -40.19
C ILE A 368 -2.20 2.99 -41.42
N GLY A 369 -1.40 4.00 -41.72
CA GLY A 369 -1.54 4.90 -42.88
C GLY A 369 -0.23 5.59 -43.23
N GLY A 370 -0.25 6.52 -44.18
CA GLY A 370 0.94 7.33 -44.52
C GLY A 370 2.18 6.49 -44.82
N VAL A 371 2.02 5.45 -45.64
CA VAL A 371 3.09 4.52 -45.98
C VAL A 371 4.11 5.22 -46.86
N GLY A 372 5.40 5.05 -46.56
CA GLY A 372 6.50 5.42 -47.45
C GLY A 372 7.49 4.27 -47.63
N GLU A 373 8.70 4.59 -48.09
CA GLU A 373 9.73 3.60 -48.39
C GLU A 373 10.29 2.95 -47.12
N GLU A 374 10.61 3.75 -46.10
CA GLU A 374 11.23 3.28 -44.84
C GLU A 374 10.46 3.71 -43.58
N HIS A 375 9.28 4.29 -43.78
CA HIS A 375 8.41 4.74 -42.68
C HIS A 375 6.95 4.39 -42.91
N ILE A 376 6.21 4.28 -41.81
CA ILE A 376 4.76 4.07 -41.80
C ILE A 376 4.15 4.87 -40.65
N ASN A 377 3.05 5.58 -40.88
CA ASN A 377 2.34 6.28 -39.82
C ASN A 377 1.37 5.34 -39.08
N ALA A 378 1.54 5.29 -37.75
CA ALA A 378 0.67 4.58 -36.83
C ALA A 378 -0.25 5.56 -36.11
N THR A 379 -1.54 5.26 -36.09
CA THR A 379 -2.57 6.08 -35.43
C THR A 379 -3.49 5.24 -34.56
N TRP A 380 -3.80 5.74 -33.37
CA TRP A 380 -4.79 5.12 -32.48
C TRP A 380 -5.51 6.21 -31.68
N THR A 381 -6.68 5.87 -31.16
CA THR A 381 -7.47 6.77 -30.30
C THR A 381 -7.32 6.32 -28.85
N VAL A 382 -6.97 7.23 -27.95
CA VAL A 382 -6.86 6.96 -26.51
C VAL A 382 -8.23 6.54 -25.98
N LEU A 383 -8.35 5.29 -25.51
CA LEU A 383 -9.61 4.78 -24.96
C LEU A 383 -9.71 4.93 -23.43
N ASN A 384 -8.59 5.13 -22.73
CA ASN A 384 -8.54 5.14 -21.28
C ASN A 384 -7.59 6.22 -20.73
N ALA A 385 -8.09 7.05 -19.82
CA ALA A 385 -7.33 8.13 -19.15
C ALA A 385 -6.24 7.60 -18.21
N LEU A 386 -6.32 6.32 -17.81
CA LEU A 386 -5.36 5.67 -16.91
C LEU A 386 -4.14 5.08 -17.64
N VAL A 387 -4.07 5.22 -18.96
CA VAL A 387 -2.89 4.80 -19.73
C VAL A 387 -1.70 5.65 -19.29
N THR A 388 -0.62 4.99 -18.90
CA THR A 388 0.62 5.66 -18.51
C THR A 388 1.69 5.56 -19.60
N GLU A 389 1.64 4.52 -20.42
CA GLU A 389 2.58 4.30 -21.51
C GLU A 389 1.94 3.43 -22.61
N TYR A 390 2.32 3.69 -23.85
CA TYR A 390 2.00 2.89 -25.03
C TYR A 390 3.25 2.19 -25.53
N GLN A 391 3.14 0.91 -25.88
CA GLN A 391 4.23 0.18 -26.53
C GLN A 391 3.76 -0.39 -27.87
N LEU A 392 4.59 -0.20 -28.89
CA LEU A 392 4.33 -0.66 -30.25
C LEU A 392 5.40 -1.67 -30.66
N GLU A 393 4.95 -2.80 -31.18
CA GLU A 393 5.82 -3.81 -31.77
C GLU A 393 5.52 -3.98 -33.25
N MET A 394 6.57 -4.30 -33.99
CA MET A 394 6.52 -4.64 -35.41
C MET A 394 7.02 -6.06 -35.63
N ARG A 395 6.47 -6.71 -36.65
CA ARG A 395 7.02 -7.95 -37.21
C ARG A 395 7.05 -7.83 -38.72
N GLU A 396 8.10 -8.36 -39.33
CA GLU A 396 8.24 -8.44 -40.80
C GLU A 396 7.75 -9.79 -41.29
N LEU A 397 6.96 -9.80 -42.36
CA LEU A 397 6.23 -10.96 -42.85
C LEU A 397 6.93 -11.57 -44.06
N LYS A 398 7.13 -12.89 -44.04
CA LYS A 398 7.78 -13.63 -45.14
C LYS A 398 6.85 -13.85 -46.34
N SER A 399 5.58 -14.20 -46.07
CA SER A 399 4.60 -14.57 -47.10
C SER A 399 3.74 -13.40 -47.61
N GLY A 400 3.98 -12.19 -47.10
CA GLY A 400 3.31 -10.97 -47.53
C GLY A 400 1.81 -10.93 -47.24
N ARG A 401 0.97 -10.66 -48.25
CA ARG A 401 -0.48 -10.40 -48.09
C ARG A 401 -1.28 -11.62 -47.60
N TYR A 402 -0.73 -12.83 -47.66
CA TYR A 402 -1.36 -14.08 -47.20
C TYR A 402 -0.90 -14.52 -45.80
N SER A 403 -0.12 -13.67 -45.13
CA SER A 403 0.39 -13.91 -43.78
C SER A 403 -0.73 -13.94 -42.75
N THR A 404 -0.77 -15.01 -41.96
CA THR A 404 -1.55 -15.11 -40.71
C THR A 404 -0.60 -15.48 -39.57
N GLU A 405 -1.01 -15.30 -38.31
CA GLU A 405 -0.21 -15.77 -37.15
C GLU A 405 0.11 -17.28 -37.22
N GLN A 406 -0.77 -18.09 -37.82
CA GLN A 406 -0.57 -19.53 -37.99
C GLN A 406 0.35 -19.89 -39.18
N ASN A 407 0.31 -19.12 -40.28
CA ASN A 407 0.94 -19.51 -41.55
C ASN A 407 2.44 -19.23 -41.63
N ASP A 408 2.96 -18.24 -40.90
CA ASP A 408 4.35 -17.80 -41.05
C ASP A 408 5.34 -18.46 -40.07
N GLY A 409 4.87 -19.29 -39.12
CA GLY A 409 5.71 -19.82 -38.03
C GLY A 409 6.51 -18.70 -37.34
N ASN A 410 7.68 -19.01 -36.76
CA ASN A 410 8.62 -18.01 -36.21
C ASN A 410 9.28 -17.09 -37.28
N ALA A 411 8.55 -16.60 -38.30
CA ALA A 411 9.04 -15.51 -39.14
C ALA A 411 9.24 -14.25 -38.26
N ARG A 412 10.46 -13.70 -38.28
CA ARG A 412 11.04 -12.60 -37.45
C ARG A 412 10.18 -12.23 -36.22
N GLN A 413 10.64 -12.65 -35.03
CA GLN A 413 10.02 -12.35 -33.74
C GLN A 413 9.54 -10.89 -33.64
N TRP A 414 8.41 -10.70 -32.97
CA TRP A 414 7.94 -9.36 -32.61
C TRP A 414 9.07 -8.58 -31.93
N ARG A 415 9.35 -7.40 -32.46
CA ARG A 415 10.40 -6.51 -31.95
C ARG A 415 9.83 -5.11 -31.73
N PRO A 416 10.36 -4.33 -30.77
CA PRO A 416 9.94 -2.95 -30.57
C PRO A 416 10.06 -2.14 -31.87
N ALA A 417 9.02 -1.38 -32.20
CA ALA A 417 9.06 -0.47 -33.34
C ALA A 417 9.85 0.79 -32.97
N LYS A 418 10.71 1.26 -33.86
CA LYS A 418 11.39 2.54 -33.69
C LYS A 418 10.42 3.66 -34.05
N VAL A 419 10.30 4.64 -33.18
CA VAL A 419 9.35 5.76 -33.33
C VAL A 419 10.10 7.08 -33.37
N ASN A 420 9.60 8.04 -34.13
CA ASN A 420 10.22 9.35 -34.30
C ASN A 420 10.18 10.24 -33.03
N ASP A 421 9.14 10.09 -32.19
CA ASP A 421 9.02 10.81 -30.91
C ASP A 421 8.58 9.87 -29.77
N PRO A 422 9.56 9.24 -29.07
CA PRO A 422 9.27 8.33 -27.95
C PRO A 422 8.55 8.98 -26.78
N GLU A 423 8.62 10.30 -26.63
CA GLU A 423 8.00 11.01 -25.49
C GLU A 423 6.48 11.10 -25.65
N VAL A 424 5.95 11.00 -26.88
CA VAL A 424 4.51 10.87 -27.15
C VAL A 424 3.97 9.54 -26.62
N MET A 425 4.80 8.52 -26.48
CA MET A 425 4.39 7.21 -25.98
C MET A 425 4.26 7.14 -24.45
N LYS A 426 4.67 8.18 -23.71
CA LYS A 426 4.69 8.18 -22.24
C LYS A 426 3.89 9.33 -21.65
N MET A 427 3.08 9.03 -20.64
CA MET A 427 2.36 10.03 -19.87
C MET A 427 3.34 10.79 -18.97
N LYS A 428 3.44 12.11 -19.18
CA LYS A 428 4.08 13.00 -18.19
C LYS A 428 2.99 13.58 -17.32
N ARG A 429 3.06 13.33 -16.01
CA ARG A 429 2.10 13.92 -15.06
C ARG A 429 2.36 15.42 -14.93
N SER A 430 1.29 16.22 -14.98
CA SER A 430 1.35 17.64 -14.62
C SER A 430 1.70 17.79 -13.15
N ILE A 431 2.57 18.74 -12.85
CA ILE A 431 2.92 19.11 -11.48
C ILE A 431 2.00 20.25 -11.08
N ALA A 432 1.33 20.09 -9.94
CA ALA A 432 0.42 21.10 -9.42
C ALA A 432 1.16 22.38 -9.03
N GLU A 433 0.65 23.51 -9.54
CA GLU A 433 0.93 24.85 -9.03
C GLU A 433 0.61 24.94 -7.53
N VAL A 434 1.47 25.61 -6.77
CA VAL A 434 1.26 25.90 -5.35
C VAL A 434 1.50 27.37 -5.07
N GLN A 435 0.46 28.06 -4.62
CA GLN A 435 0.53 29.46 -4.19
C GLN A 435 0.20 29.56 -2.70
N VAL A 436 0.80 30.54 -2.03
CA VAL A 436 0.67 30.75 -0.59
C VAL A 436 0.20 32.16 -0.32
N ILE A 437 -0.87 32.29 0.46
CA ILE A 437 -1.45 33.54 0.90
C ILE A 437 -1.12 33.68 2.38
N SER A 438 -0.51 34.78 2.80
CA SER A 438 -0.09 34.95 4.20
C SER A 438 -0.39 36.34 4.70
N THR A 439 -0.94 36.44 5.91
CA THR A 439 -1.00 37.70 6.65
C THR A 439 0.34 37.97 7.35
N ARG A 440 0.74 39.24 7.42
CA ARG A 440 1.98 39.70 8.02
C ARG A 440 1.70 40.78 9.05
N ALA A 441 2.46 40.77 10.14
CA ALA A 441 2.50 41.80 11.17
C ALA A 441 3.94 41.90 11.70
N ASP A 442 4.33 43.07 12.20
CA ASP A 442 5.67 43.31 12.72
C ASP A 442 5.87 42.52 14.04
N PRO A 443 7.04 41.89 14.27
CA PRO A 443 7.31 41.16 15.50
C PRO A 443 7.09 42.03 16.74
N GLY A 444 6.26 41.55 17.67
CA GLY A 444 5.93 42.31 18.90
C GLY A 444 4.84 43.37 18.74
N SER A 445 4.22 43.51 17.56
CA SER A 445 3.00 44.29 17.39
C SER A 445 1.77 43.58 18.00
N ALA A 446 0.65 44.31 18.12
CA ALA A 446 -0.61 43.72 18.59
C ALA A 446 -1.12 42.62 17.63
N ARG A 447 -2.09 41.80 18.08
CA ARG A 447 -2.57 40.67 17.28
C ARG A 447 -3.52 41.13 16.18
N ILE A 448 -3.49 40.42 15.05
CA ILE A 448 -4.52 40.51 14.02
C ILE A 448 -5.79 39.86 14.57
N ASP A 449 -6.82 40.66 14.83
CA ASP A 449 -8.07 40.26 15.50
C ASP A 449 -9.34 40.64 14.73
N ALA A 450 -9.23 41.45 13.68
CA ALA A 450 -10.34 41.86 12.83
C ALA A 450 -9.91 42.22 11.40
N GLY A 451 -10.90 42.42 10.53
CA GLY A 451 -10.71 42.83 9.15
C GLY A 451 -11.08 41.76 8.12
N THR A 452 -11.02 42.15 6.85
CA THR A 452 -11.41 41.32 5.71
C THR A 452 -10.44 41.50 4.55
N PHE A 453 -10.38 40.53 3.66
CA PHE A 453 -9.60 40.61 2.42
C PHE A 453 -10.35 39.98 1.25
N GLN A 454 -9.99 40.35 0.03
CA GLN A 454 -10.58 39.86 -1.21
C GLN A 454 -9.49 39.48 -2.19
N LEU A 455 -9.63 38.31 -2.79
CA LEU A 455 -8.67 37.73 -3.74
C LEU A 455 -9.20 37.82 -5.17
N GLY A 456 -8.33 37.75 -6.17
CA GLY A 456 -8.69 37.75 -7.58
C GLY A 456 -7.55 37.33 -8.50
N PHE A 457 -7.81 37.37 -9.81
CA PHE A 457 -6.78 37.21 -10.85
C PHE A 457 -6.79 38.42 -11.78
N HIS A 458 -5.60 38.89 -12.17
CA HIS A 458 -5.47 39.80 -13.31
C HIS A 458 -5.61 38.99 -14.60
N LYS A 459 -6.78 39.03 -15.24
CA LYS A 459 -6.92 38.55 -16.62
C LYS A 459 -7.19 39.72 -17.56
N ASN A 460 -6.63 39.62 -18.76
CA ASN A 460 -6.51 40.66 -19.79
C ASN A 460 -7.77 41.43 -20.23
N LEU A 461 -8.95 41.35 -19.59
CA LEU A 461 -10.13 42.20 -19.91
C LEU A 461 -11.30 42.06 -18.89
N GLY A 462 -11.02 41.90 -17.58
CA GLY A 462 -12.04 41.96 -16.51
C GLY A 462 -11.56 41.33 -15.21
N GLU A 463 -11.55 42.09 -14.11
CA GLU A 463 -11.15 41.58 -12.79
C GLU A 463 -12.17 40.56 -12.27
N ALA A 464 -11.79 39.27 -12.28
CA ALA A 464 -12.52 38.27 -11.53
C ALA A 464 -12.17 38.43 -10.05
N ARG A 465 -13.17 38.78 -9.24
CA ARG A 465 -13.02 39.04 -7.79
C ARG A 465 -13.79 37.99 -7.01
N ALA A 466 -13.13 37.38 -6.03
CA ALA A 466 -13.73 36.37 -5.18
C ALA A 466 -14.65 37.03 -4.16
N THR A 467 -15.44 36.25 -3.43
CA THR A 467 -16.14 36.74 -2.25
C THR A 467 -15.16 37.28 -1.21
N ARG A 468 -15.55 38.33 -0.47
CA ARG A 468 -14.73 38.91 0.59
C ARG A 468 -14.66 37.94 1.78
N LEU A 469 -13.44 37.68 2.27
CA LEU A 469 -13.10 36.73 3.32
C LEU A 469 -12.72 37.45 4.60
N ARG A 470 -13.01 36.85 5.77
CA ARG A 470 -12.57 37.36 7.07
C ARG A 470 -11.08 37.07 7.28
N PHE A 471 -10.39 37.87 8.10
CA PHE A 471 -8.94 37.71 8.37
C PHE A 471 -8.55 36.30 8.84
N ASP A 472 -9.47 35.56 9.45
CA ASP A 472 -9.30 34.21 9.98
C ASP A 472 -10.11 33.14 9.22
N ALA A 473 -10.41 33.39 7.94
CA ALA A 473 -11.16 32.47 7.09
C ALA A 473 -10.61 31.03 7.12
N THR A 474 -11.51 30.04 7.12
CA THR A 474 -11.13 28.63 7.09
C THR A 474 -10.55 28.22 5.74
N ALA A 475 -9.86 27.08 5.69
CA ALA A 475 -9.32 26.57 4.43
C ALA A 475 -10.42 26.31 3.38
N ASP A 476 -11.59 25.84 3.82
CA ASP A 476 -12.75 25.63 2.95
C ASP A 476 -13.31 26.95 2.40
N GLN A 477 -13.43 27.98 3.25
CA GLN A 477 -13.89 29.31 2.80
C GLN A 477 -12.93 29.91 1.76
N VAL A 478 -11.62 29.77 1.96
CA VAL A 478 -10.62 30.23 0.98
C VAL A 478 -10.69 29.40 -0.30
N ARG A 479 -10.87 28.07 -0.21
CA ARG A 479 -11.05 27.20 -1.37
C ARG A 479 -12.25 27.66 -2.20
N ASP A 480 -13.42 27.76 -1.57
CA ASP A 480 -14.67 28.07 -2.26
C ASP A 480 -14.63 29.47 -2.90
N ALA A 481 -14.00 30.43 -2.23
CA ALA A 481 -13.79 31.78 -2.76
C ALA A 481 -12.89 31.76 -4.01
N ILE A 482 -11.80 30.99 -4.03
CA ILE A 482 -10.91 30.89 -5.19
C ILE A 482 -11.56 30.08 -6.32
N GLU A 483 -12.28 28.99 -6.02
CA GLU A 483 -13.00 28.21 -7.03
C GLU A 483 -14.07 29.05 -7.75
N SER A 484 -14.70 30.01 -7.05
CA SER A 484 -15.66 30.94 -7.67
C SER A 484 -15.05 31.84 -8.77
N LEU A 485 -13.72 31.98 -8.80
CA LEU A 485 -13.02 32.77 -9.82
C LEU A 485 -12.92 32.04 -11.17
N PHE A 486 -13.17 30.73 -11.20
CA PHE A 486 -13.06 29.92 -12.41
C PHE A 486 -14.44 29.55 -12.98
N PRO A 487 -14.63 29.63 -14.31
CA PRO A 487 -15.82 29.05 -14.92
C PRO A 487 -15.83 27.53 -14.68
N HIS A 488 -16.96 27.01 -14.22
CA HIS A 488 -17.13 25.61 -13.85
C HIS A 488 -16.82 24.68 -15.04
N PRO A 489 -16.21 23.49 -14.82
CA PRO A 489 -15.80 22.86 -13.56
C PRO A 489 -14.27 22.81 -13.46
N LYS A 490 -13.64 23.86 -12.93
CA LYS A 490 -12.21 23.80 -12.59
C LYS A 490 -12.06 23.83 -11.07
N LYS A 491 -11.72 22.68 -10.48
CA LYS A 491 -11.60 22.49 -9.03
C LYS A 491 -10.17 22.72 -8.56
N LEU A 492 -10.00 23.20 -7.34
CA LEU A 492 -8.72 23.15 -6.64
C LEU A 492 -8.47 21.72 -6.15
N ASN A 493 -7.20 21.34 -5.99
CA ASN A 493 -6.86 20.05 -5.41
C ASN A 493 -7.09 20.09 -3.90
N ARG A 494 -6.50 21.07 -3.21
CA ARG A 494 -6.63 21.26 -1.76
C ARG A 494 -6.15 22.64 -1.31
N VAL A 495 -6.70 23.14 -0.21
CA VAL A 495 -6.16 24.29 0.52
C VAL A 495 -5.81 23.86 1.95
N PHE A 496 -4.63 24.26 2.42
CA PHE A 496 -4.20 24.07 3.80
C PHE A 496 -4.12 25.41 4.50
N ARG A 497 -4.57 25.50 5.74
CA ARG A 497 -4.39 26.67 6.59
C ARG A 497 -3.40 26.36 7.72
N SER A 498 -2.48 27.27 7.99
CA SER A 498 -1.56 27.24 9.13
C SER A 498 -1.64 28.54 9.93
N GLY A 499 -1.20 28.48 11.20
CA GLY A 499 -1.34 29.55 12.18
C GLY A 499 -2.42 29.25 13.24
N PRO A 500 -2.75 30.22 14.11
CA PRO A 500 -2.25 31.60 14.08
C PRO A 500 -0.77 31.70 14.47
N THR A 501 -0.05 32.68 13.94
CA THR A 501 1.23 33.12 14.51
C THR A 501 1.01 33.78 15.88
N ARG A 502 2.09 34.15 16.57
CA ARG A 502 2.01 34.89 17.85
C ARG A 502 1.23 36.20 17.69
N GLU A 503 1.39 36.85 16.54
CA GLU A 503 0.72 38.08 16.13
C GLU A 503 -0.68 37.81 15.54
N GLY A 504 -1.23 36.60 15.64
CA GLY A 504 -2.59 36.29 15.15
C GLY A 504 -2.71 36.06 13.64
N GLY A 505 -1.59 35.98 12.92
CA GLY A 505 -1.59 35.83 11.46
C GLY A 505 -1.82 34.39 10.98
N TYR A 506 -2.45 34.22 9.82
CA TYR A 506 -2.69 32.95 9.17
C TYR A 506 -2.01 32.87 7.80
N SER A 507 -1.72 31.64 7.37
CA SER A 507 -1.26 31.35 6.01
C SER A 507 -2.11 30.25 5.38
N TRP A 508 -2.47 30.43 4.11
CA TRP A 508 -3.20 29.46 3.31
C TRP A 508 -2.34 29.01 2.13
N THR A 509 -2.03 27.71 2.08
CA THR A 509 -1.33 27.09 0.95
C THR A 509 -2.36 26.47 0.01
N VAL A 510 -2.47 27.02 -1.20
CA VAL A 510 -3.42 26.63 -2.24
C VAL A 510 -2.71 25.72 -3.24
N HIS A 511 -3.21 24.50 -3.38
CA HIS A 511 -2.78 23.54 -4.39
C HIS A 511 -3.81 23.49 -5.52
N PHE A 512 -3.41 23.89 -6.72
CA PHE A 512 -4.26 23.77 -7.90
C PHE A 512 -4.34 22.33 -8.37
N ASP A 513 -5.49 21.92 -8.90
CA ASP A 513 -5.63 20.62 -9.53
C ASP A 513 -4.87 20.61 -10.87
N PRO A 514 -3.80 19.79 -11.01
CA PRO A 514 -2.99 19.76 -12.21
C PRO A 514 -3.73 19.20 -13.45
N PHE A 515 -4.87 18.52 -13.25
CA PHE A 515 -5.73 18.06 -14.34
C PHE A 515 -6.62 19.19 -14.89
N HIS A 516 -7.21 19.98 -13.99
CA HIS A 516 -8.12 21.08 -14.37
C HIS A 516 -7.36 22.41 -14.68
N HIS A 517 -6.15 22.53 -14.14
CA HIS A 517 -5.24 23.66 -14.28
C HIS A 517 -3.85 23.15 -14.70
N PRO A 518 -3.71 22.65 -15.94
CA PRO A 518 -2.42 22.17 -16.44
C PRO A 518 -1.46 23.36 -16.66
N GLY A 519 -0.24 23.23 -16.16
CA GLY A 519 0.79 24.27 -16.31
C GLY A 519 0.71 25.37 -15.24
N ASP A 520 1.38 26.47 -15.55
CA ASP A 520 1.51 27.61 -14.65
C ASP A 520 0.17 28.38 -14.55
N VAL A 521 -0.29 28.61 -13.32
CA VAL A 521 -1.54 29.34 -13.06
C VAL A 521 -1.18 30.79 -12.73
N PRO A 522 -1.87 31.78 -13.30
CA PRO A 522 -1.63 33.18 -12.96
C PRO A 522 -1.56 33.41 -11.44
N PRO A 523 -0.70 34.30 -10.93
CA PRO A 523 -0.64 34.58 -9.50
C PRO A 523 -1.97 35.14 -8.98
N ILE A 524 -2.44 34.62 -7.85
CA ILE A 524 -3.54 35.22 -7.10
C ILE A 524 -3.09 36.60 -6.62
N VAL A 525 -3.95 37.59 -6.77
CA VAL A 525 -3.69 38.96 -6.31
C VAL A 525 -4.64 39.37 -5.21
N VAL A 526 -4.15 40.23 -4.33
CA VAL A 526 -4.96 40.87 -3.30
C VAL A 526 -5.67 42.05 -3.95
N VAL A 527 -6.99 41.93 -4.10
CA VAL A 527 -7.83 42.97 -4.72
C VAL A 527 -8.13 44.07 -3.73
N SER A 528 -8.46 43.72 -2.49
CA SER A 528 -8.64 44.67 -1.40
C SER A 528 -8.39 44.00 -0.05
N GLU A 529 -7.96 44.77 0.94
CA GLU A 529 -7.91 44.35 2.34
C GLU A 529 -8.29 45.49 3.27
N THR A 530 -8.73 45.14 4.48
CA THR A 530 -9.06 46.07 5.56
C THR A 530 -8.38 45.67 6.88
N LEU A 531 -7.35 44.82 6.84
CA LEU A 531 -6.68 44.33 8.04
C LEU A 531 -6.03 45.49 8.81
N SER A 532 -5.29 46.36 8.12
CA SER A 532 -4.59 47.51 8.73
C SER A 532 -5.51 48.57 9.34
N THR A 533 -6.80 48.60 8.97
CA THR A 533 -7.75 49.61 9.46
C THR A 533 -8.63 49.11 10.60
N PHE A 534 -8.89 47.80 10.68
CA PHE A 534 -9.73 47.21 11.72
C PHE A 534 -8.94 46.47 12.80
N SER A 535 -7.69 46.11 12.53
CA SER A 535 -6.79 45.48 13.50
C SER A 535 -5.90 46.51 14.18
N THR A 536 -5.49 46.21 15.42
CA THR A 536 -4.46 46.98 16.14
C THR A 536 -3.03 46.57 15.77
N ALA A 537 -2.86 45.45 15.05
CA ALA A 537 -1.60 44.99 14.50
C ALA A 537 -1.02 45.98 13.48
N ARG A 538 0.32 46.12 13.45
CA ARG A 538 1.02 47.01 12.52
C ARG A 538 1.96 46.21 11.61
N TRP A 539 2.07 46.67 10.37
CA TRP A 539 3.06 46.22 9.40
C TRP A 539 3.75 47.44 8.83
N THR A 540 5.07 47.53 8.99
CA THR A 540 5.87 48.68 8.50
C THR A 540 6.64 48.38 7.22
N GLY A 541 6.61 47.13 6.75
CA GLY A 541 7.22 46.76 5.48
C GLY A 541 6.41 47.22 4.26
N PRO A 542 6.96 47.08 3.05
CA PRO A 542 6.27 47.48 1.83
C PRO A 542 5.04 46.60 1.53
N GLY A 543 4.01 47.22 0.96
CA GLY A 543 2.78 46.58 0.52
C GLY A 543 1.77 46.32 1.64
N SER A 544 0.72 45.56 1.30
CA SER A 544 -0.37 45.17 2.20
C SER A 544 0.09 44.23 3.32
N MET A 545 -0.72 44.16 4.38
CA MET A 545 -0.56 43.15 5.44
C MET A 545 -0.79 41.74 4.90
N LEU A 546 -1.61 41.58 3.87
CA LEU A 546 -1.75 40.33 3.11
C LEU A 546 -0.76 40.27 1.94
N ILE A 547 -0.06 39.14 1.77
CA ILE A 547 0.82 38.86 0.63
C ILE A 547 0.46 37.52 -0.01
N VAL A 548 0.62 37.44 -1.33
CA VAL A 548 0.57 36.17 -2.08
C VAL A 548 1.95 35.91 -2.69
N SER A 549 2.40 34.66 -2.58
CA SER A 549 3.65 34.19 -3.19
C SER A 549 3.45 32.83 -3.86
N THR A 550 4.08 32.62 -5.01
CA THR A 550 4.16 31.29 -5.61
C THR A 550 5.25 30.48 -4.90
N LYS A 551 4.88 29.31 -4.37
CA LYS A 551 5.80 28.36 -3.73
C LYS A 551 6.37 27.37 -4.74
N ARG A 552 5.59 27.02 -5.76
CA ARG A 552 6.02 26.13 -6.84
C ARG A 552 5.18 26.37 -8.08
N ASP A 553 5.86 26.64 -9.18
CA ASP A 553 5.24 26.77 -10.50
C ASP A 553 4.66 25.45 -11.00
N GLY A 554 3.49 25.52 -11.63
CA GLY A 554 2.82 24.41 -12.26
C GLY A 554 3.53 24.02 -13.56
N ILE A 555 3.80 22.73 -13.74
CA ILE A 555 4.41 22.23 -14.97
C ILE A 555 3.37 21.42 -15.71
N GLN A 556 3.08 21.81 -16.96
CA GLN A 556 2.16 21.07 -17.80
C GLN A 556 2.83 19.75 -18.21
N GLY A 557 2.27 18.65 -17.71
CA GLY A 557 2.58 17.31 -18.17
C GLY A 557 1.74 16.97 -19.40
N LYS A 558 2.29 16.15 -20.29
CA LYS A 558 1.56 15.60 -21.43
C LYS A 558 0.71 14.43 -20.91
N HIS A 559 -0.57 14.71 -20.65
CA HIS A 559 -1.57 13.70 -20.30
C HIS A 559 -2.20 13.12 -21.57
N PHE A 560 -2.52 11.83 -21.56
CA PHE A 560 -3.37 11.26 -22.60
C PHE A 560 -4.83 11.63 -22.33
N ILE A 561 -5.48 12.29 -23.29
CA ILE A 561 -6.88 12.66 -23.18
C ILE A 561 -7.74 11.58 -23.85
N VAL A 562 -8.77 11.09 -23.18
CA VAL A 562 -9.68 10.10 -23.77
C VAL A 562 -10.35 10.67 -25.01
N GLY A 563 -10.29 9.94 -26.13
CA GLY A 563 -10.76 10.39 -27.44
C GLY A 563 -9.72 11.13 -28.28
N GLU A 564 -8.55 11.46 -27.71
CA GLU A 564 -7.43 12.02 -28.47
C GLU A 564 -6.88 11.00 -29.46
N LYS A 565 -6.59 11.45 -30.70
CA LYS A 565 -5.91 10.63 -31.70
C LYS A 565 -4.41 10.88 -31.61
N ILE A 566 -3.67 9.85 -31.26
CA ILE A 566 -2.21 9.86 -31.30
C ILE A 566 -1.77 9.41 -32.69
N SER A 567 -0.82 10.13 -33.27
CA SER A 567 -0.21 9.83 -34.57
C SER A 567 1.30 9.88 -34.45
N ILE A 568 1.98 8.80 -34.85
CA ILE A 568 3.45 8.67 -34.76
C ILE A 568 4.00 8.04 -36.04
N SER A 569 5.23 8.39 -36.41
CA SER A 569 5.93 7.77 -37.54
C SER A 569 6.78 6.61 -37.03
N LEU A 570 6.53 5.41 -37.57
CA LEU A 570 7.37 4.23 -37.39
C LEU A 570 8.48 4.28 -38.42
N GLU A 571 9.72 4.19 -37.95
CA GLU A 571 10.93 4.34 -38.77
C GLU A 571 11.74 3.05 -38.81
N ASP A 572 12.81 3.02 -39.62
CA ASP A 572 13.73 1.88 -39.74
C ASP A 572 13.05 0.62 -40.30
N LEU A 573 12.14 0.83 -41.27
CA LEU A 573 11.46 -0.23 -42.01
C LEU A 573 12.19 -0.52 -43.32
N HIS A 574 12.21 -1.78 -43.75
CA HIS A 574 12.82 -2.12 -45.05
C HIS A 574 11.88 -1.72 -46.20
N PRO A 575 12.40 -1.17 -47.31
CA PRO A 575 11.62 -0.92 -48.51
C PRO A 575 11.03 -2.19 -49.12
N TYR A 576 9.81 -2.09 -49.64
CA TYR A 576 9.07 -3.19 -50.26
C TYR A 576 8.85 -4.44 -49.37
N SER A 577 8.93 -4.29 -48.05
CA SER A 577 8.70 -5.37 -47.08
C SER A 577 7.30 -5.27 -46.48
N TRP A 578 6.71 -6.43 -46.17
CA TRP A 578 5.42 -6.52 -45.50
C TRP A 578 5.61 -6.52 -43.98
N TYR A 579 4.83 -5.70 -43.29
CA TYR A 579 4.84 -5.60 -41.84
C TYR A 579 3.44 -5.79 -41.25
N SER A 580 3.40 -6.32 -40.04
CA SER A 580 2.23 -6.24 -39.16
C SER A 580 2.66 -5.62 -37.84
N PHE A 581 1.77 -4.82 -37.25
CA PHE A 581 2.03 -4.05 -36.05
C PHE A 581 1.01 -4.41 -34.97
N ARG A 582 1.42 -4.29 -33.72
CA ARG A 582 0.51 -4.40 -32.57
C ARG A 582 0.84 -3.37 -31.51
N LEU A 583 -0.17 -2.94 -30.78
CA LEU A 583 -0.09 -1.96 -29.73
C LEU A 583 -0.47 -2.61 -28.40
N ARG A 584 0.18 -2.25 -27.30
CA ARG A 584 -0.32 -2.52 -25.95
C ARG A 584 -0.25 -1.28 -25.09
N GLU A 585 -1.08 -1.27 -24.07
CA GLU A 585 -1.20 -0.19 -23.11
C GLU A 585 -0.63 -0.64 -21.77
N TYR A 586 0.02 0.28 -21.07
CA TYR A 586 0.44 0.10 -19.69
C TYR A 586 -0.41 0.96 -18.78
N HIS A 587 -0.75 0.42 -17.63
CA HIS A 587 -1.44 1.12 -16.56
C HIS A 587 -0.65 0.98 -15.27
N TYR A 588 -0.73 2.01 -14.42
CA TYR A 588 -0.19 1.91 -13.07
C TYR A 588 -1.17 1.14 -12.18
N ASP A 589 -0.75 -0.01 -11.65
CA ASP A 589 -1.48 -0.76 -10.63
C ASP A 589 -1.16 -0.13 -9.25
N PRO A 590 -2.11 0.59 -8.62
CA PRO A 590 -1.86 1.28 -7.35
C PRO A 590 -1.69 0.31 -6.17
N ILE A 591 -2.18 -0.93 -6.29
CA ILE A 591 -2.10 -1.94 -5.24
C ILE A 591 -0.71 -2.59 -5.27
N LYS A 592 -0.24 -2.96 -6.47
CA LYS A 592 1.10 -3.56 -6.65
C LYS A 592 2.22 -2.53 -6.74
N LYS A 593 1.88 -1.25 -6.88
CA LYS A 593 2.82 -0.14 -7.16
C LYS A 593 3.71 -0.38 -8.39
N GLN A 594 3.19 -1.09 -9.38
CA GLN A 594 3.92 -1.48 -10.60
C GLN A 594 3.12 -1.15 -11.85
N TYR A 595 3.79 -1.01 -12.98
CA TYR A 595 3.12 -0.89 -14.28
C TYR A 595 2.72 -2.27 -14.78
N ALA A 596 1.43 -2.47 -15.02
CA ALA A 596 0.89 -3.68 -15.59
C ALA A 596 0.65 -3.48 -17.09
N ALA A 597 1.12 -4.42 -17.90
CA ALA A 597 0.84 -4.47 -19.32
C ALA A 597 -0.56 -5.05 -19.57
N MET A 598 -1.33 -4.41 -20.44
CA MET A 598 -2.53 -5.02 -21.01
C MET A 598 -2.17 -6.03 -22.10
N ASP A 599 -3.16 -6.83 -22.49
CA ASP A 599 -3.06 -7.69 -23.66
C ASP A 599 -2.76 -6.86 -24.92
N TRP A 600 -2.01 -7.48 -25.83
CA TRP A 600 -1.72 -6.89 -27.13
C TRP A 600 -2.99 -6.69 -27.96
N SER A 601 -3.00 -5.64 -28.77
CA SER A 601 -4.00 -5.46 -29.82
C SER A 601 -3.98 -6.63 -30.78
N SER A 602 -5.12 -6.88 -31.43
CA SER A 602 -5.10 -7.67 -32.65
C SER A 602 -4.06 -7.07 -33.60
N PRO A 603 -3.19 -7.90 -34.20
CA PRO A 603 -2.23 -7.42 -35.20
C PRO A 603 -2.94 -6.68 -36.33
N THR A 604 -2.31 -5.63 -36.84
CA THR A 604 -2.82 -4.92 -38.02
C THR A 604 -2.76 -5.83 -39.24
N GLU A 605 -3.64 -5.57 -40.21
CA GLU A 605 -3.54 -6.19 -41.53
C GLU A 605 -2.13 -5.97 -42.12
N PRO A 606 -1.58 -6.97 -42.83
CA PRO A 606 -0.30 -6.84 -43.52
C PRO A 606 -0.24 -5.55 -44.35
N THR A 607 0.73 -4.70 -44.05
CA THR A 607 0.97 -3.43 -44.75
C THR A 607 2.35 -3.48 -45.38
N ARG A 608 2.45 -3.18 -46.69
CA ARG A 608 3.73 -3.18 -47.41
C ARG A 608 4.26 -1.76 -47.49
N THR A 609 5.51 -1.53 -47.12
CA THR A 609 6.23 -0.29 -47.44
C THR A 609 6.33 -0.11 -48.96
N PHE A 610 6.48 1.15 -49.41
CA PHE A 610 6.68 1.39 -50.83
C PHE A 610 7.99 0.79 -51.31
N ALA A 611 7.98 0.40 -52.58
CA ALA A 611 9.23 0.10 -53.24
C ALA A 611 10.02 1.40 -53.32
N ASN A 612 11.30 1.35 -52.98
CA ASN A 612 12.21 2.34 -53.51
C ASN A 612 12.15 2.19 -55.04
N GLU A 613 11.64 3.22 -55.74
CA GLU A 613 11.42 3.16 -57.20
C GLU A 613 12.73 2.95 -57.97
N GLN A 614 13.87 3.31 -57.39
CA GLN A 614 15.19 2.97 -57.93
C GLN A 614 15.52 1.47 -57.76
N ALA A 615 15.01 0.80 -56.72
CA ALA A 615 15.32 -0.60 -56.41
C ALA A 615 14.44 -1.63 -57.15
N ASN A 616 13.23 -1.27 -57.58
CA ASN A 616 12.34 -2.19 -58.30
C ASN A 616 12.67 -2.31 -59.80
N ALA A 617 13.35 -1.31 -60.39
CA ALA A 617 13.96 -1.46 -61.71
C ALA A 617 15.12 -2.49 -61.71
N LEU A 618 15.77 -2.71 -60.55
CA LEU A 618 16.87 -3.67 -60.39
C LEU A 618 16.43 -5.14 -60.13
N LYS A 619 15.17 -5.42 -59.79
CA LYS A 619 14.72 -6.79 -59.42
C LYS A 619 14.48 -7.73 -60.59
N SER A 620 14.32 -7.24 -61.82
CA SER A 620 14.30 -8.11 -63.01
C SER A 620 15.70 -8.48 -63.50
N GLN A 621 16.72 -7.73 -63.09
CA GLN A 621 18.15 -8.02 -63.35
C GLN A 621 18.73 -9.07 -62.37
N SER A 622 18.03 -9.32 -61.24
CA SER A 622 18.57 -9.90 -60.01
C SER A 622 18.78 -11.42 -59.96
N LYS A 623 18.82 -12.14 -61.09
CA LYS A 623 19.32 -13.54 -61.08
C LYS A 623 20.76 -13.66 -61.57
N VAL A 624 21.23 -12.68 -62.32
CA VAL A 624 22.63 -12.62 -62.79
C VAL A 624 23.48 -11.84 -61.78
N ASP A 625 22.91 -10.82 -61.14
CA ASP A 625 23.65 -9.91 -60.24
C ASP A 625 23.88 -10.45 -58.81
N ASN A 626 23.19 -11.51 -58.39
CA ASN A 626 23.34 -12.06 -57.03
C ASN A 626 24.68 -12.79 -56.79
N PHE A 627 25.50 -12.99 -57.83
CA PHE A 627 26.89 -13.40 -57.70
C PHE A 627 27.85 -12.19 -57.58
N GLU A 628 27.46 -11.02 -58.11
CA GLU A 628 28.26 -9.79 -58.08
C GLU A 628 27.96 -8.87 -56.88
N ALA A 629 26.77 -8.97 -56.26
CA ALA A 629 26.37 -8.12 -55.12
C ALA A 629 27.11 -8.40 -53.80
N SER A 630 28.07 -9.34 -53.76
CA SER A 630 29.02 -9.49 -52.64
C SER A 630 30.18 -8.47 -52.69
N LEU A 631 30.27 -7.63 -53.73
CA LEU A 631 31.40 -6.71 -53.98
C LEU A 631 31.10 -5.20 -53.83
N ASN A 632 29.86 -4.79 -53.53
CA ASN A 632 29.44 -3.38 -53.65
C ASN A 632 29.72 -2.47 -52.43
N HIS A 633 30.98 -2.37 -52.03
CA HIS A 633 31.51 -1.07 -51.55
C HIS A 633 32.98 -0.86 -51.92
N VAL A 634 33.52 -1.60 -52.90
CA VAL A 634 34.87 -1.42 -53.41
C VAL A 634 34.80 -1.00 -54.88
N MET A 635 35.17 0.24 -55.17
CA MET A 635 35.37 0.74 -56.53
C MET A 635 36.80 0.40 -56.94
N LEU A 636 36.95 -0.48 -57.94
CA LEU A 636 38.23 -0.84 -58.53
C LEU A 636 38.31 -0.25 -59.94
N MET A 637 39.47 0.30 -60.30
CA MET A 637 39.78 0.75 -61.64
C MET A 637 41.18 0.28 -62.02
N ASP A 638 41.31 -0.35 -63.18
CA ASP A 638 42.60 -0.77 -63.70
C ASP A 638 43.34 0.40 -64.36
N GLY A 639 44.67 0.40 -64.25
CA GLY A 639 45.51 1.33 -65.00
C GLY A 639 45.49 1.03 -66.50
N SER A 640 45.54 2.07 -67.34
CA SER A 640 45.54 1.92 -68.79
C SER A 640 46.92 2.25 -69.35
N GLY A 641 47.63 1.24 -69.85
CA GLY A 641 49.01 1.40 -70.33
C GLY A 641 49.91 1.93 -69.21
N ASN A 642 50.52 3.11 -69.40
CA ASN A 642 51.33 3.79 -68.40
C ASN A 642 50.59 4.86 -67.60
N THR A 643 49.28 5.05 -67.85
CA THR A 643 48.48 6.08 -67.18
C THR A 643 47.69 5.49 -66.00
N PRO A 644 47.84 6.08 -64.79
CA PRO A 644 47.09 5.64 -63.63
C PRO A 644 45.61 5.98 -63.78
N PRO A 645 44.71 5.20 -63.17
CA PRO A 645 43.28 5.47 -63.20
C PRO A 645 42.90 6.61 -62.26
N ASN A 646 41.72 7.18 -62.50
CA ASN A 646 41.10 8.21 -61.66
C ASN A 646 41.95 9.49 -61.46
N MET A 647 42.74 9.91 -62.46
CA MET A 647 43.56 11.15 -62.41
C MET A 647 42.77 12.46 -62.26
N ARG A 648 41.45 12.41 -62.42
CA ARG A 648 40.54 13.56 -62.23
C ARG A 648 40.01 13.67 -60.79
N ASP A 649 40.36 12.71 -59.93
CA ASP A 649 40.08 12.78 -58.50
C ASP A 649 40.76 14.00 -57.90
N VAL A 650 40.04 14.74 -57.05
CA VAL A 650 40.56 15.94 -56.39
C VAL A 650 41.80 15.65 -55.53
N PHE A 651 41.95 14.39 -55.10
CA PHE A 651 43.07 13.95 -54.28
C PHE A 651 44.16 13.22 -55.07
N TYR A 652 44.02 13.10 -56.40
CA TYR A 652 45.09 12.52 -57.22
C TYR A 652 46.30 13.46 -57.23
N LEU A 653 47.48 12.90 -56.96
CA LEU A 653 48.75 13.62 -57.01
C LEU A 653 49.53 13.23 -58.28
N PRO A 654 49.98 14.21 -59.09
CA PRO A 654 50.87 13.93 -60.22
C PRO A 654 52.12 13.19 -59.75
N GLY A 655 52.50 12.13 -60.47
CA GLY A 655 53.64 11.29 -60.09
C GLY A 655 53.28 10.05 -59.26
N VAL A 656 52.01 9.69 -59.19
CA VAL A 656 51.50 8.48 -58.51
C VAL A 656 50.98 7.46 -59.51
N GLY A 657 51.38 6.20 -59.35
CA GLY A 657 50.83 5.03 -60.03
C GLY A 657 51.09 4.94 -61.53
N GLY A 658 51.74 5.92 -62.14
CA GLY A 658 52.15 5.86 -63.54
C GLY A 658 53.22 4.80 -63.79
N GLY A 659 53.11 4.11 -64.91
CA GLY A 659 54.15 3.18 -65.35
C GLY A 659 55.40 3.92 -65.85
N GLY A 660 56.55 3.27 -65.78
CA GLY A 660 57.81 3.81 -66.33
C GLY A 660 57.66 4.19 -67.80
N GLN A 661 58.28 5.29 -68.21
CA GLN A 661 58.28 5.73 -69.62
C GLN A 661 59.46 5.16 -70.40
N SER A 662 59.34 5.14 -71.72
CA SER A 662 60.38 4.74 -72.68
C SER A 662 61.74 5.35 -72.34
N GLY A 663 62.78 4.52 -72.26
CA GLY A 663 64.13 4.92 -71.82
C GLY A 663 64.64 4.19 -70.58
N GLY A 664 63.83 3.29 -70.00
CA GLY A 664 64.22 2.51 -68.82
C GLY A 664 64.01 3.27 -67.52
N LEU A 665 62.89 3.99 -67.40
CA LEU A 665 62.50 4.65 -66.16
C LEU A 665 61.75 3.69 -65.23
N ASP A 666 61.92 3.89 -63.93
CA ASP A 666 61.19 3.18 -62.90
C ASP A 666 59.71 3.58 -62.90
N GLY A 667 58.85 2.68 -62.43
CA GLY A 667 57.46 2.98 -62.19
C GLY A 667 57.29 3.99 -61.05
N GLN A 668 56.20 4.74 -61.09
CA GLN A 668 55.86 5.70 -60.05
C GLN A 668 55.27 5.00 -58.82
N PRO A 669 55.51 5.51 -57.60
CA PRO A 669 54.99 4.93 -56.37
C PRO A 669 53.46 5.04 -56.27
N GLY A 670 52.87 4.25 -55.38
CA GLY A 670 51.46 4.34 -55.03
C GLY A 670 51.14 5.53 -54.11
N LEU A 671 49.86 5.62 -53.73
CA LEU A 671 49.35 6.62 -52.78
C LEU A 671 48.17 6.02 -52.02
N VAL A 672 48.07 6.27 -50.71
CA VAL A 672 46.87 5.92 -49.93
C VAL A 672 46.34 7.16 -49.23
N ILE A 673 45.03 7.36 -49.25
CA ILE A 673 44.35 8.47 -48.60
C ILE A 673 43.23 7.91 -47.75
N ILE A 674 43.15 8.39 -46.51
CA ILE A 674 42.10 8.02 -45.56
C ILE A 674 41.37 9.29 -45.14
N GLU A 675 40.05 9.33 -45.37
CA GLU A 675 39.17 10.45 -44.99
C GLU A 675 38.13 9.98 -43.96
N PRO A 676 38.09 10.58 -42.76
CA PRO A 676 37.04 10.31 -41.79
C PRO A 676 35.74 11.00 -42.18
N LEU A 677 34.64 10.23 -42.21
CA LEU A 677 33.32 10.69 -42.61
C LEU A 677 32.33 10.55 -41.45
N SER A 678 31.36 11.47 -41.42
CA SER A 678 30.21 11.43 -40.54
C SER A 678 28.93 11.33 -41.38
N SER A 679 28.11 10.31 -41.13
CA SER A 679 26.78 10.19 -41.74
C SER A 679 25.78 11.24 -41.28
N THR A 680 26.08 11.94 -40.18
CA THR A 680 25.15 12.90 -39.54
C THR A 680 25.51 14.36 -39.79
N SER A 681 26.74 14.67 -40.21
CA SER A 681 27.12 16.05 -40.53
C SER A 681 28.26 16.13 -41.55
N PRO A 682 28.01 16.64 -42.77
CA PRO A 682 29.06 16.85 -43.77
C PRO A 682 30.07 17.95 -43.37
N VAL A 683 29.74 18.78 -42.37
CA VAL A 683 30.62 19.83 -41.84
C VAL A 683 31.75 19.26 -40.96
N VAL A 684 31.47 18.16 -40.25
CA VAL A 684 32.46 17.51 -39.37
C VAL A 684 33.57 16.83 -40.18
N ALA A 685 33.23 16.20 -41.31
CA ALA A 685 34.22 15.62 -42.24
C ALA A 685 35.24 16.66 -42.74
N ARG A 686 34.78 17.91 -43.01
CA ARG A 686 35.65 19.00 -43.49
C ARG A 686 36.64 19.54 -42.45
N HIS A 687 36.37 19.38 -41.15
CA HIS A 687 37.26 19.88 -40.09
C HIS A 687 38.31 18.87 -39.63
N LEU A 688 38.11 17.58 -39.91
CA LEU A 688 39.06 16.53 -39.52
C LEU A 688 40.16 16.30 -40.56
N GLY A 689 39.92 16.69 -41.81
CA GLY A 689 40.88 16.58 -42.91
C GLY A 689 41.11 15.12 -43.36
N HIS A 690 41.62 14.97 -44.58
CA HIS A 690 42.09 13.67 -45.08
C HIS A 690 43.57 13.50 -44.71
N THR A 691 43.99 12.25 -44.46
CA THR A 691 45.41 11.92 -44.25
C THR A 691 45.95 11.25 -45.50
N VAL A 692 47.10 11.74 -45.99
CA VAL A 692 47.76 11.25 -47.20
C VAL A 692 49.01 10.46 -46.81
N PHE A 693 49.14 9.24 -47.34
CA PHE A 693 50.29 8.36 -47.16
C PHE A 693 51.02 8.21 -48.49
N HIS A 694 52.27 8.68 -48.51
CA HIS A 694 53.20 8.50 -49.61
C HIS A 694 54.04 7.24 -49.41
N TYR A 695 54.64 6.75 -50.49
CA TYR A 695 55.59 5.64 -50.41
C TYR A 695 56.85 6.02 -49.63
N THR A 696 57.15 5.24 -48.59
CA THR A 696 58.35 5.38 -47.75
C THR A 696 59.23 4.13 -47.72
N GLY A 697 58.75 3.00 -48.26
CA GLY A 697 59.41 1.70 -48.12
C GLY A 697 59.10 0.95 -46.82
N ASP A 698 58.31 1.55 -45.92
CA ASP A 698 57.94 0.98 -44.62
C ASP A 698 56.43 1.08 -44.35
N ILE A 699 55.94 0.37 -43.32
CA ILE A 699 54.55 0.43 -42.86
C ILE A 699 54.30 1.75 -42.13
N ALA A 700 53.28 2.50 -42.55
CA ALA A 700 52.77 3.67 -41.84
C ALA A 700 51.55 3.29 -40.98
N THR A 701 51.23 4.10 -39.98
CA THR A 701 50.06 3.89 -39.11
C THR A 701 49.08 5.05 -39.19
N TYR A 702 47.80 4.73 -39.15
CA TYR A 702 46.70 5.69 -39.03
C TYR A 702 45.90 5.36 -37.78
N VAL A 703 45.86 6.27 -36.81
CA VAL A 703 45.01 6.14 -35.64
C VAL A 703 43.69 6.84 -35.94
N VAL A 704 42.58 6.12 -35.86
CA VAL A 704 41.26 6.72 -36.08
C VAL A 704 41.04 7.83 -35.05
N PRO A 705 40.70 9.06 -35.46
CA PRO A 705 40.49 10.15 -34.52
C PRO A 705 39.40 9.78 -33.50
N ASN A 706 39.65 10.06 -32.23
CA ASN A 706 38.72 9.74 -31.14
C ASN A 706 37.55 10.74 -31.10
N ASP A 707 36.74 10.73 -32.14
CA ASP A 707 35.56 11.57 -32.31
C ASP A 707 34.37 10.70 -32.70
N PHE A 708 33.41 10.57 -31.77
CA PHE A 708 32.22 9.73 -31.89
C PHE A 708 31.33 10.10 -33.09
N ARG A 709 31.55 11.26 -33.71
CA ARG A 709 30.82 11.70 -34.91
C ARG A 709 31.29 10.98 -36.18
N ILE A 710 32.48 10.40 -36.19
CA ILE A 710 33.05 9.67 -37.33
C ILE A 710 32.49 8.26 -37.33
N ASP A 711 31.56 7.92 -38.21
CA ASP A 711 31.00 6.56 -38.28
C ASP A 711 31.56 5.74 -39.46
N LYS A 712 32.31 6.39 -40.36
CA LYS A 712 32.89 5.77 -41.56
C LYS A 712 34.29 6.33 -41.86
N LEU A 713 35.12 5.51 -42.49
CA LEU A 713 36.37 5.91 -43.15
C LEU A 713 36.24 5.63 -44.62
N GLU A 714 36.55 6.62 -45.46
CA GLU A 714 36.78 6.39 -46.87
C GLU A 714 38.27 6.19 -47.13
N ILE A 715 38.61 5.09 -47.81
CA ILE A 715 39.99 4.76 -48.17
C ILE A 715 40.08 4.80 -49.69
N ARG A 716 41.07 5.53 -50.20
CA ARG A 716 41.44 5.60 -51.62
C ARG A 716 42.89 5.16 -51.76
N ALA A 717 43.17 4.19 -52.61
CA ALA A 717 44.49 3.61 -52.78
C ALA A 717 44.83 3.50 -54.27
N TRP A 718 45.91 4.16 -54.69
CA TRP A 718 46.58 3.93 -55.97
C TRP A 718 47.74 2.97 -55.74
N GLY A 719 47.77 1.86 -56.47
CA GLY A 719 48.93 0.98 -56.57
C GLY A 719 50.07 1.66 -57.33
N ALA A 720 51.28 1.11 -57.20
CA ALA A 720 52.43 1.63 -57.94
C ALA A 720 52.47 1.12 -59.39
N GLY A 721 53.10 1.88 -60.26
CA GLY A 721 53.38 1.45 -61.63
C GLY A 721 54.58 0.51 -61.71
N GLY A 722 54.61 -0.32 -62.75
CA GLY A 722 55.79 -1.12 -63.13
C GLY A 722 56.85 -0.30 -63.85
N GLY A 723 58.08 -0.81 -63.89
CA GLY A 723 59.18 -0.20 -64.61
C GLY A 723 59.08 -0.38 -66.12
N ALA A 724 59.81 0.44 -66.88
CA ALA A 724 59.95 0.31 -68.33
C ALA A 724 61.26 -0.41 -68.71
N ILE A 725 61.27 -1.08 -69.85
CA ILE A 725 62.49 -1.65 -70.44
C ILE A 725 63.12 -0.60 -71.38
N ALA A 726 64.45 -0.49 -71.43
CA ALA A 726 65.12 0.47 -72.31
C ALA A 726 65.00 0.09 -73.81
N GLY A 727 64.27 0.89 -74.60
CA GLY A 727 64.12 0.76 -76.07
C GLY A 727 63.22 1.84 -76.72
N ASP A 728 63.28 1.96 -78.05
CA ASP A 728 62.77 3.10 -78.86
C ASP A 728 61.30 2.98 -79.34
N ALA A 729 60.38 2.47 -78.51
CA ALA A 729 58.96 2.35 -78.89
C ALA A 729 57.99 2.43 -77.69
N GLN A 730 56.78 2.94 -77.95
CA GLN A 730 55.66 3.09 -76.99
C GLN A 730 55.20 1.77 -76.31
N VAL A 731 55.67 0.62 -76.79
CA VAL A 731 55.39 -0.72 -76.23
C VAL A 731 56.30 -1.12 -75.05
N ASN A 732 57.28 -0.30 -74.70
CA ASN A 732 58.22 -0.59 -73.60
C ASN A 732 57.86 0.08 -72.27
N ASN A 733 56.72 0.76 -72.19
CA ASN A 733 56.29 1.43 -70.98
C ASN A 733 55.85 0.41 -69.92
N GLY A 734 56.12 0.74 -68.65
CA GLY A 734 55.58 -0.03 -67.54
C GLY A 734 54.06 0.09 -67.45
N GLY A 735 53.42 -0.94 -66.88
CA GLY A 735 51.99 -0.89 -66.56
C GLY A 735 51.71 0.09 -65.41
N ALA A 736 50.63 0.84 -65.50
CA ALA A 736 50.18 1.69 -64.40
C ALA A 736 49.52 0.86 -63.28
N GLY A 737 49.63 1.35 -62.05
CA GLY A 737 48.99 0.77 -60.89
C GLY A 737 47.47 0.96 -60.89
N ALA A 738 46.74 0.01 -60.32
CA ALA A 738 45.29 0.08 -60.17
C ALA A 738 44.86 1.08 -59.08
N TYR A 739 43.59 1.46 -59.09
CA TYR A 739 42.97 2.27 -58.05
C TYR A 739 41.87 1.48 -57.34
N ALA A 740 41.83 1.60 -56.02
CA ALA A 740 40.77 1.07 -55.17
C ALA A 740 40.19 2.17 -54.29
N ARG A 741 38.86 2.23 -54.16
CA ARG A 741 38.16 3.07 -53.19
C ARG A 741 37.15 2.25 -52.42
N THR A 742 37.14 2.39 -51.10
CA THR A 742 36.18 1.68 -50.24
C THR A 742 35.73 2.51 -49.05
N LEU A 743 34.58 2.14 -48.48
CA LEU A 743 34.01 2.72 -47.27
C LEU A 743 33.99 1.66 -46.17
N ILE A 744 34.66 1.94 -45.06
CA ILE A 744 34.72 1.07 -43.88
C ILE A 744 33.94 1.74 -42.74
N ARG A 745 33.15 0.98 -41.98
CA ARG A 745 32.47 1.50 -40.78
C ARG A 745 33.41 1.46 -39.59
N VAL A 746 33.40 2.53 -38.78
CA VAL A 746 34.22 2.64 -37.56
C VAL A 746 33.43 2.11 -36.37
N ASN A 747 34.08 1.30 -35.52
CA ASN A 747 33.53 0.89 -34.24
C ASN A 747 34.28 1.58 -33.08
N HIS A 748 33.64 2.57 -32.45
CA HIS A 748 34.22 3.36 -31.35
C HIS A 748 34.49 2.61 -30.04
N SER A 749 34.18 1.31 -29.98
CA SER A 749 34.36 0.49 -28.78
C SER A 749 35.83 0.14 -28.51
N VAL A 750 36.73 0.36 -29.49
CA VAL A 750 38.15 0.05 -29.41
C VAL A 750 38.92 1.18 -30.10
N LYS A 751 40.08 1.61 -29.57
CA LYS A 751 40.97 2.51 -30.32
C LYS A 751 41.51 1.74 -31.54
N GLU A 752 40.92 1.95 -32.70
CA GLU A 752 41.33 1.29 -33.94
C GLU A 752 42.57 1.98 -34.52
N THR A 753 43.65 1.21 -34.70
CA THR A 753 44.86 1.63 -35.44
C THR A 753 44.91 0.83 -36.72
N LEU A 754 45.00 1.51 -37.86
CA LEU A 754 45.16 0.91 -39.18
C LEU A 754 46.62 0.95 -39.61
N TYR A 755 47.06 -0.10 -40.28
CA TYR A 755 48.40 -0.24 -40.83
C TYR A 755 48.36 -0.06 -42.34
N VAL A 756 49.02 0.97 -42.84
CA VAL A 756 49.01 1.40 -44.23
C VAL A 756 50.33 1.04 -44.89
N ARG A 757 50.27 0.32 -46.00
CA ARG A 757 51.41 0.05 -46.89
C ARG A 757 51.14 0.69 -48.23
N VAL A 758 52.08 1.51 -48.69
CA VAL A 758 51.97 2.16 -49.99
C VAL A 758 52.89 1.43 -50.96
N GLY A 759 52.39 1.06 -52.14
CA GLY A 759 53.16 0.31 -53.12
C GLY A 759 54.39 1.08 -53.61
N GLY A 760 55.52 0.40 -53.74
CA GLY A 760 56.72 0.96 -54.38
C GLY A 760 56.70 0.77 -55.89
N GLY A 761 57.26 1.72 -56.64
CA GLY A 761 57.42 1.59 -58.09
C GLY A 761 58.31 0.41 -58.49
N GLY A 762 57.95 -0.30 -59.55
CA GLY A 762 58.80 -1.35 -60.11
C GLY A 762 60.02 -0.76 -60.80
N LEU A 763 61.20 -1.37 -60.61
CA LEU A 763 62.43 -0.87 -61.21
C LEU A 763 62.56 -1.29 -62.67
N ALA A 764 63.09 -0.41 -63.50
CA ALA A 764 63.41 -0.69 -64.90
C ALA A 764 64.41 -1.85 -65.08
N LYS A 765 65.21 -2.13 -64.04
CA LYS A 765 66.22 -3.20 -64.01
C LYS A 765 65.70 -4.54 -63.50
N GLY A 766 64.38 -4.71 -63.48
CA GLY A 766 63.75 -6.01 -63.18
C GLY A 766 63.45 -6.27 -61.71
N THR A 767 63.78 -5.39 -60.77
CA THR A 767 63.35 -5.57 -59.37
C THR A 767 61.91 -5.10 -59.18
N GLY A 768 61.07 -5.95 -58.59
CA GLY A 768 59.70 -5.64 -58.25
C GLY A 768 59.57 -4.55 -57.17
N GLY A 769 58.46 -3.83 -57.24
CA GLY A 769 58.12 -2.78 -56.29
C GLY A 769 57.74 -3.32 -54.90
N TYR A 770 57.95 -2.50 -53.87
CA TYR A 770 57.62 -2.83 -52.47
C TYR A 770 56.15 -3.21 -52.26
N ASN A 771 55.89 -4.21 -51.41
CA ASN A 771 54.57 -4.79 -51.10
C ASN A 771 53.97 -5.60 -52.25
N GLY A 772 54.74 -6.54 -52.81
CA GLY A 772 54.25 -7.60 -53.70
C GLY A 772 54.49 -7.41 -55.20
N GLY A 773 55.32 -6.46 -55.62
CA GLY A 773 55.73 -6.34 -57.03
C GLY A 773 56.63 -7.51 -57.44
N GLY A 774 56.33 -8.12 -58.58
CA GLY A 774 57.12 -9.24 -59.11
C GLY A 774 58.40 -8.77 -59.82
N ASP A 775 59.48 -9.53 -59.67
CA ASP A 775 60.70 -9.31 -60.44
C ASP A 775 60.47 -9.64 -61.93
N GLY A 776 61.05 -8.82 -62.80
CA GLY A 776 61.04 -9.00 -64.24
C GLY A 776 61.85 -10.22 -64.66
N GLY A 777 61.35 -10.97 -65.64
CA GLY A 777 62.01 -12.19 -66.12
C GLY A 777 63.38 -11.95 -66.76
N VAL A 778 64.27 -12.93 -66.65
CA VAL A 778 65.57 -12.95 -67.36
C VAL A 778 65.37 -13.25 -68.85
N GLY A 779 64.99 -12.24 -69.63
CA GLY A 779 64.86 -12.34 -71.09
C GLY A 779 66.20 -12.48 -71.80
N SER A 780 66.20 -13.07 -73.01
CA SER A 780 67.42 -13.48 -73.74
C SER A 780 68.24 -12.34 -74.37
N THR A 781 67.78 -11.07 -74.36
CA THR A 781 68.54 -9.94 -74.94
C THR A 781 68.48 -8.64 -74.14
N ARG A 782 67.36 -8.36 -73.44
CA ARG A 782 67.22 -7.28 -72.45
C ARG A 782 66.25 -7.78 -71.38
N GLY A 783 66.68 -7.90 -70.13
CA GLY A 783 65.85 -8.42 -69.03
C GLY A 783 64.52 -7.65 -68.88
N GLY A 784 63.51 -8.29 -68.28
CA GLY A 784 62.22 -7.69 -68.02
C GLY A 784 62.29 -6.62 -66.93
N ALA A 785 61.37 -5.66 -66.95
CA ALA A 785 61.21 -4.69 -65.87
C ALA A 785 60.37 -5.27 -64.72
N GLY A 786 60.58 -4.76 -63.50
CA GLY A 786 59.82 -5.20 -62.33
C GLY A 786 58.42 -4.63 -62.31
N GLY A 787 57.47 -5.40 -61.78
CA GLY A 787 56.09 -4.97 -61.55
C GLY A 787 55.99 -3.97 -60.40
N GLY A 788 54.98 -3.10 -60.43
CA GLY A 788 54.68 -2.20 -59.32
C GLY A 788 54.10 -2.96 -58.12
N GLY A 789 54.34 -2.45 -56.92
CA GLY A 789 53.81 -3.02 -55.69
C GLY A 789 52.40 -2.55 -55.33
N ALA A 790 51.73 -3.29 -54.44
CA ALA A 790 50.36 -3.00 -54.03
C ALA A 790 50.31 -1.94 -52.91
N SER A 791 49.27 -1.10 -52.94
CA SER A 791 48.91 -0.24 -51.81
C SER A 791 47.77 -0.88 -51.03
N SER A 792 47.92 -1.05 -49.72
CA SER A 792 46.94 -1.76 -48.88
C SER A 792 46.83 -1.17 -47.47
N VAL A 793 45.68 -1.40 -46.83
CA VAL A 793 45.36 -0.98 -45.46
C VAL A 793 44.83 -2.17 -44.68
N HIS A 794 45.38 -2.42 -43.49
CA HIS A 794 45.06 -3.58 -42.66
C HIS A 794 44.72 -3.18 -41.22
N SER A 795 43.97 -4.05 -40.54
CA SER A 795 43.67 -3.90 -39.11
C SER A 795 44.78 -4.43 -38.19
N ASN A 796 45.75 -5.19 -38.74
CA ASN A 796 46.88 -5.76 -38.01
C ASN A 796 48.19 -5.56 -38.80
N ALA A 797 49.33 -5.44 -38.08
CA ALA A 797 50.64 -5.19 -38.68
C ALA A 797 51.18 -6.39 -39.48
N ASP A 798 50.83 -7.61 -39.05
CA ASP A 798 51.37 -8.87 -39.57
C ASP A 798 50.57 -9.46 -40.76
N ASP A 799 49.43 -8.86 -41.12
CA ASP A 799 48.72 -9.27 -42.33
C ASP A 799 49.60 -8.94 -43.55
N ARG A 800 50.07 -9.98 -44.23
CA ARG A 800 50.78 -9.90 -45.51
C ARG A 800 49.89 -10.55 -46.56
N LEU A 801 49.68 -9.83 -47.67
CA LEU A 801 49.12 -10.38 -48.90
C LEU A 801 50.16 -11.26 -49.61
#